data_AF-K2G5Y4-F1
#
_entry.id   AF-K2G5Y4-F1
#
_cell.length_a   1.000
_cell.length_b   1.000
_cell.length_c   1.000
_cell.angle_alpha   90.00
_cell.angle_beta   90.00
_cell.angle_gamma   90.00
#
_symmetry.space_group_name_H-M   'P 1'
#
loop_
_entity.id
_entity.type
_entity.pdbx_description
1 polymer ?
#
loop_
_entity_poly.entity_id
_entity_poly.type
_entity_poly.pdbx_seq_one_letter_code
_entity_poly.pdbx_strand_id
1 'polypeptide(L)'
;MNRQFIPEFPVIPMRKSDPADVTYAFTYALQNCVLEKKAMLALQSLSQLRQQIISVEPSQQLRDVSWKYYQYLNQLSGRVTINLQFTWYDTYLQEDSKPKKFIYSTLDFEKANVMYNMGCCCMALGSSFSKTTDADSLKSAVQSFQQAAGAFQKAGDCAQLCAASSGDLHPRRLQTLTTLALGCAHLIMHINAAAQGKSESLQTKLAAAAANQLIPSVEAFKTFYKITVGFNFLSNFIIIKDYAIYCVQTLAAKGAEEKMEYGEQVKRLKWAMKAMYQACNMAYSSANKDALKKIYTEAKAAYTQAEKNNNNIYMNNLPRRRDLPPITEVLAAKPIELETIENIFDNILPANLSKALNEYNTKAQVILNDSKKVCESKTNEGNRIINSLKGNSCDIPQDIIINANRLKQLNTYNSICQQIEFITTIDAETTASFEKGITALDSEAAEERRLRGQYPYQWKRTASEMAAYNYRRESEKYRASLKQAKNIDDNMINKFRQFENDIKLLCEGNIQQLFGTSNINIEQTEVKWKEIIQERQNALENMIKIYEKNEKEKVGIIKGGNGSNQCVINLLKEFDNTKNIIQQSLFKQNNLFREINNGNRPAAITGMVQRLRVAINAADEILKTLPQSIQFHRDAKNKIDSFQNECIKFQNQRQQEALSMVRSITGNSQPQQQPYSYGTNPMFPSL
;
A
#
# COMPACT_ATOMS: atom_id res chain seq x y z
N MET A 1 -8.35 22.07 -53.46
CA MET A 1 -8.76 21.97 -52.03
C MET A 1 -7.93 22.95 -51.22
N ASN A 2 -8.39 24.20 -51.05
CA ASN A 2 -7.71 25.14 -50.15
C ASN A 2 -7.91 24.62 -48.73
N ARG A 3 -6.83 24.20 -48.05
CA ARG A 3 -6.88 23.81 -46.63
C ARG A 3 -7.48 24.99 -45.85
N GLN A 4 -8.58 24.75 -45.17
CA GLN A 4 -9.14 25.71 -44.23
C GLN A 4 -8.09 25.99 -43.15
N PHE A 5 -7.71 27.26 -42.98
CA PHE A 5 -6.69 27.66 -42.01
C PHE A 5 -7.18 27.37 -40.59
N ILE A 6 -6.34 26.70 -39.78
CA ILE A 6 -6.58 26.44 -38.36
C ILE A 6 -5.43 27.10 -37.58
N PRO A 7 -5.69 28.09 -36.70
CA PRO A 7 -4.66 28.66 -35.87
C PRO A 7 -4.13 27.64 -34.85
N GLU A 8 -2.89 27.84 -34.40
CA GLU A 8 -2.31 27.00 -33.36
C GLU A 8 -2.97 27.28 -31.99
N PHE A 9 -3.38 26.21 -31.31
CA PHE A 9 -4.07 26.29 -30.03
C PHE A 9 -3.08 26.46 -28.87
N PRO A 10 -3.49 27.16 -27.78
CA PRO A 10 -2.62 27.40 -26.64
C PRO A 10 -2.21 26.08 -25.95
N VAL A 11 -0.91 25.96 -25.66
CA VAL A 11 -0.34 24.88 -24.84
C VAL A 11 0.02 25.44 -23.47
N ILE A 12 -0.46 24.77 -22.43
CA ILE A 12 -0.29 25.15 -21.04
C ILE A 12 0.86 24.31 -20.47
N PRO A 13 1.85 24.91 -19.77
CA PRO A 13 2.95 24.14 -19.22
C PRO A 13 2.45 23.26 -18.06
N MET A 14 3.03 22.08 -17.93
CA MET A 14 2.79 21.19 -16.78
C MET A 14 3.55 21.69 -15.55
N ARG A 15 3.00 21.44 -14.36
CA ARG A 15 3.72 21.59 -13.09
C ARG A 15 4.85 20.57 -13.01
N LYS A 16 5.93 20.98 -12.35
CA LYS A 16 7.06 20.10 -11.99
C LYS A 16 6.91 19.63 -10.55
N SER A 17 7.56 18.52 -10.21
CA SER A 17 7.55 17.94 -8.87
C SER A 17 8.91 17.35 -8.52
N ASP A 18 9.25 17.34 -7.23
CA ASP A 18 10.34 16.51 -6.73
C ASP A 18 9.90 15.02 -6.73
N PRO A 19 10.85 14.05 -6.79
CA PRO A 19 10.54 12.64 -6.60
C PRO A 19 9.93 12.36 -5.21
N ALA A 20 9.01 11.39 -5.14
CA ALA A 20 8.41 10.93 -3.89
C ALA A 20 8.12 9.43 -3.98
N ASP A 21 8.47 8.66 -2.95
CA ASP A 21 8.28 7.21 -2.94
C ASP A 21 6.90 6.83 -2.39
N VAL A 22 5.91 6.94 -3.27
CA VAL A 22 4.51 6.67 -2.96
C VAL A 22 4.25 5.19 -2.71
N THR A 23 4.94 4.31 -3.45
CA THR A 23 4.90 2.86 -3.24
C THR A 23 5.34 2.52 -1.82
N TYR A 24 6.48 3.04 -1.36
CA TYR A 24 6.94 2.79 0.01
C TYR A 24 5.94 3.29 1.05
N ALA A 25 5.44 4.52 0.90
CA ALA A 25 4.51 5.12 1.86
C ALA A 25 3.21 4.31 2.03
N PHE A 26 2.61 3.85 0.92
CA PHE A 26 1.43 2.98 1.00
C PHE A 26 1.75 1.57 1.49
N THR A 27 2.88 0.98 1.06
CA THR A 27 3.30 -0.35 1.52
C THR A 27 3.52 -0.36 3.03
N TYR A 28 4.15 0.70 3.55
CA TYR A 28 4.35 0.88 4.99
C TYR A 28 3.02 1.05 5.73
N ALA A 29 2.12 1.90 5.23
CA ALA A 29 0.80 2.12 5.85
C ALA A 29 -0.07 0.85 5.84
N LEU A 30 0.09 0.00 4.83
CA LEU A 30 -0.67 -1.24 4.64
C LEU A 30 0.08 -2.51 5.09
N GLN A 31 1.22 -2.39 5.77
CA GLN A 31 2.10 -3.53 6.11
C GLN A 31 1.40 -4.65 6.92
N ASN A 32 0.30 -4.33 7.60
CA ASN A 32 -0.49 -5.28 8.40
C ASN A 32 -1.85 -5.65 7.76
N CYS A 33 -2.11 -5.22 6.53
CA CYS A 33 -3.35 -5.52 5.80
C CYS A 33 -3.13 -6.69 4.85
N VAL A 34 -4.14 -7.55 4.69
CA VAL A 34 -4.15 -8.57 3.64
C VAL A 34 -4.61 -7.92 2.34
N LEU A 35 -3.83 -8.08 1.28
CA LEU A 35 -4.09 -7.49 -0.03
C LEU A 35 -4.19 -8.59 -1.09
N GLU A 36 -5.19 -8.49 -1.96
CA GLU A 36 -5.26 -9.33 -3.15
C GLU A 36 -4.08 -9.06 -4.10
N LYS A 37 -3.73 -10.05 -4.92
CA LYS A 37 -2.62 -9.96 -5.87
C LYS A 37 -2.72 -8.72 -6.77
N LYS A 38 -3.93 -8.40 -7.26
CA LYS A 38 -4.17 -7.22 -8.11
C LYS A 38 -3.89 -5.91 -7.36
N ALA A 39 -4.33 -5.79 -6.10
CA ALA A 39 -4.09 -4.63 -5.24
C ALA A 39 -2.59 -4.46 -4.95
N MET A 40 -1.89 -5.56 -4.65
CA MET A 40 -0.44 -5.54 -4.40
C MET A 40 0.35 -5.06 -5.61
N LEU A 41 0.04 -5.57 -6.81
CA LEU A 41 0.69 -5.12 -8.06
C LEU A 41 0.40 -3.63 -8.35
N ALA A 42 -0.81 -3.17 -8.08
CA ALA A 42 -1.16 -1.76 -8.25
C ALA A 42 -0.38 -0.86 -7.29
N LEU A 43 -0.26 -1.24 -6.00
CA LEU A 43 0.57 -0.51 -5.03
C LEU A 43 2.04 -0.45 -5.46
N GLN A 44 2.60 -1.58 -5.90
CA GLN A 44 3.99 -1.66 -6.37
C GLN A 44 4.24 -0.73 -7.57
N SER A 45 3.23 -0.49 -8.41
CA SER A 45 3.35 0.39 -9.58
C SER A 45 3.28 1.89 -9.29
N LEU A 46 2.88 2.32 -8.09
CA LEU A 46 2.56 3.74 -7.82
C LEU A 46 3.73 4.69 -8.06
N SER A 47 4.92 4.41 -7.53
CA SER A 47 6.11 5.23 -7.74
C SER A 47 6.53 5.27 -9.21
N GLN A 48 6.38 4.17 -9.96
CA GLN A 48 6.66 4.11 -11.39
C GLN A 48 5.68 4.97 -12.20
N LEU A 49 4.37 4.86 -11.91
CA LEU A 49 3.34 5.69 -12.55
C LEU A 49 3.59 7.17 -12.28
N ARG A 50 3.88 7.54 -11.03
CA ARG A 50 4.23 8.91 -10.65
C ARG A 50 5.47 9.41 -11.40
N GLN A 51 6.50 8.58 -11.52
CA GLN A 51 7.72 8.95 -12.24
C GLN A 51 7.46 9.24 -13.73
N GLN A 52 6.55 8.51 -14.36
CA GLN A 52 6.13 8.80 -15.74
C GLN A 52 5.37 10.14 -15.83
N ILE A 53 4.56 10.47 -14.82
CA ILE A 53 3.80 11.73 -14.80
C ILE A 53 4.71 12.96 -14.74
N ILE A 54 5.85 12.86 -14.04
CA ILE A 54 6.77 13.98 -13.84
C ILE A 54 7.86 14.10 -14.92
N SER A 55 8.13 13.04 -15.69
CA SER A 55 9.30 12.95 -16.58
C SER A 55 8.99 12.96 -18.07
N VAL A 56 7.71 12.87 -18.48
CA VAL A 56 7.32 12.63 -19.88
C VAL A 56 6.67 13.86 -20.51
N GLU A 57 6.95 14.10 -21.78
CA GLU A 57 6.29 15.10 -22.60
C GLU A 57 4.79 14.80 -22.80
N PRO A 58 3.94 15.80 -23.10
CA PRO A 58 2.52 15.58 -23.37
C PRO A 58 2.27 14.50 -24.43
N SER A 59 1.54 13.45 -24.05
CA SER A 59 1.23 12.30 -24.91
C SER A 59 -0.04 11.58 -24.44
N GLN A 60 -0.61 10.74 -25.30
CA GLN A 60 -1.76 9.91 -24.89
C GLN A 60 -1.40 8.98 -23.73
N GLN A 61 -0.19 8.42 -23.74
CA GLN A 61 0.32 7.59 -22.66
C GLN A 61 0.37 8.34 -21.33
N LEU A 62 0.88 9.58 -21.33
CA LEU A 62 0.92 10.42 -20.12
C LEU A 62 -0.49 10.69 -19.57
N ARG A 63 -1.46 10.98 -20.43
CA ARG A 63 -2.87 11.14 -20.04
C ARG A 63 -3.39 9.88 -19.35
N ASP A 64 -3.22 8.72 -19.97
CA ASP A 64 -3.76 7.45 -19.49
C ASP A 64 -3.10 7.02 -18.17
N VAL A 65 -1.79 7.24 -18.05
CA VAL A 65 -1.02 7.00 -16.81
C VAL A 65 -1.46 7.95 -15.69
N SER A 66 -1.66 9.23 -16.00
CA SER A 66 -2.15 10.22 -15.02
C SER A 66 -3.52 9.85 -14.49
N TRP A 67 -4.43 9.45 -15.38
CA TRP A 67 -5.77 8.99 -15.00
C TRP A 67 -5.72 7.73 -14.14
N LYS A 68 -4.95 6.72 -14.55
CA LYS A 68 -4.80 5.47 -13.79
C LYS A 68 -4.23 5.72 -12.40
N TYR A 69 -3.20 6.56 -12.29
CA TYR A 69 -2.60 6.93 -11.02
C TYR A 69 -3.58 7.68 -10.12
N TYR A 70 -4.29 8.69 -10.67
CA TYR A 70 -5.36 9.40 -9.96
C TYR A 70 -6.42 8.44 -9.41
N GLN A 71 -6.89 7.49 -10.23
CA GLN A 71 -7.92 6.52 -9.80
C GLN A 71 -7.43 5.62 -8.67
N TYR A 72 -6.18 5.15 -8.70
CA TYR A 72 -5.60 4.41 -7.57
C TYR A 72 -5.51 5.26 -6.30
N LEU A 73 -5.02 6.50 -6.40
CA LEU A 73 -4.98 7.41 -5.25
C LEU A 73 -6.38 7.68 -4.70
N ASN A 74 -7.38 7.85 -5.57
CA ASN A 74 -8.75 8.12 -5.17
C ASN A 74 -9.37 6.91 -4.44
N GLN A 75 -9.15 5.69 -4.94
CA GLN A 75 -9.56 4.47 -4.27
C GLN A 75 -8.84 4.30 -2.91
N LEU A 76 -7.58 4.70 -2.78
CA LEU A 76 -6.84 4.59 -1.51
C LEU A 76 -7.20 5.70 -0.50
N SER A 77 -7.57 6.90 -0.97
CA SER A 77 -7.79 8.10 -0.12
C SER A 77 -8.82 7.91 0.99
N GLY A 78 -9.87 7.13 0.76
CA GLY A 78 -10.90 6.84 1.76
C GLY A 78 -10.59 5.67 2.70
N ARG A 79 -9.46 4.98 2.50
CA ARG A 79 -9.13 3.71 3.16
C ARG A 79 -7.82 3.76 3.94
N VAL A 80 -6.87 4.58 3.52
CA VAL A 80 -5.51 4.60 4.05
C VAL A 80 -4.99 6.03 4.13
N THR A 81 -4.41 6.38 5.28
CA THR A 81 -3.62 7.60 5.46
C THR A 81 -2.14 7.28 5.35
N ILE A 82 -1.39 8.07 4.59
CA ILE A 82 0.07 7.95 4.47
C ILE A 82 0.76 9.18 5.05
N ASN A 83 1.97 9.01 5.58
CA ASN A 83 2.83 10.11 5.97
C ASN A 83 3.88 10.34 4.88
N LEU A 84 3.52 11.13 3.87
CA LEU A 84 4.39 11.48 2.75
C LEU A 84 4.15 12.93 2.34
N GLN A 85 5.23 13.70 2.17
CA GLN A 85 5.16 15.06 1.65
C GLN A 85 5.32 15.06 0.14
N PHE A 86 4.44 15.78 -0.54
CA PHE A 86 4.50 16.02 -1.98
C PHE A 86 4.94 17.44 -2.23
N THR A 87 5.93 17.61 -3.11
CA THR A 87 6.46 18.93 -3.50
C THR A 87 6.15 19.19 -4.96
N TRP A 88 5.42 20.28 -5.22
CA TRP A 88 5.09 20.73 -6.58
C TRP A 88 5.46 22.21 -6.77
N TYR A 89 5.77 22.57 -8.01
CA TYR A 89 6.15 23.93 -8.39
C TYR A 89 5.07 24.56 -9.25
N ASP A 90 4.71 25.81 -8.92
CA ASP A 90 3.77 26.59 -9.70
C ASP A 90 4.27 26.82 -11.13
N THR A 91 3.37 26.75 -12.10
CA THR A 91 3.69 26.93 -13.51
C THR A 91 4.00 28.39 -13.86
N TYR A 92 3.45 29.36 -13.14
CA TYR A 92 3.48 30.78 -13.52
C TYR A 92 4.04 31.69 -12.44
N LEU A 93 3.84 31.38 -11.15
CA LEU A 93 4.32 32.21 -10.06
C LEU A 93 5.82 31.99 -9.82
N GLN A 94 6.54 33.10 -9.63
CA GLN A 94 7.94 33.09 -9.26
C GLN A 94 8.15 33.77 -7.91
N GLU A 95 9.13 33.28 -7.17
CA GLU A 95 9.65 33.79 -5.90
C GLU A 95 11.18 33.80 -6.02
N ASP A 96 11.81 34.96 -5.83
CA ASP A 96 13.26 35.15 -6.05
C ASP A 96 13.77 34.59 -7.39
N SER A 97 13.05 34.90 -8.47
CA SER A 97 13.32 34.43 -9.85
C SER A 97 13.29 32.91 -10.05
N LYS A 98 12.73 32.15 -9.10
CA LYS A 98 12.52 30.69 -9.19
C LYS A 98 11.03 30.35 -9.14
N PRO A 99 10.57 29.23 -9.74
CA PRO A 99 9.18 28.80 -9.62
C PRO A 99 8.77 28.64 -8.15
N LYS A 100 7.62 29.20 -7.77
CA LYS A 100 7.12 29.13 -6.39
C LYS A 100 6.86 27.67 -5.99
N LYS A 101 7.37 27.28 -4.83
CA LYS A 101 7.31 25.91 -4.30
C LYS A 101 6.11 25.73 -3.36
N PHE A 102 5.40 24.61 -3.50
CA PHE A 102 4.32 24.20 -2.60
C PHE A 102 4.57 22.78 -2.06
N ILE A 103 4.42 22.60 -0.75
CA ILE A 103 4.65 21.31 -0.06
C ILE A 103 3.45 20.99 0.82
N TYR A 104 2.81 19.85 0.59
CA TYR A 104 1.70 19.36 1.41
C TYR A 104 1.78 17.84 1.55
N SER A 105 1.24 17.29 2.64
CA SER A 105 1.25 15.85 2.92
C SER A 105 -0.07 15.13 2.62
N THR A 106 -0.98 15.77 1.87
CA THR A 106 -2.31 15.22 1.59
C THR A 106 -2.38 14.58 0.21
N LEU A 107 -3.15 13.49 0.10
CA LEU A 107 -3.40 12.83 -1.19
C LEU A 107 -4.24 13.71 -2.12
N ASP A 108 -5.13 14.54 -1.58
CA ASP A 108 -5.89 15.50 -2.39
C ASP A 108 -4.99 16.55 -3.05
N PHE A 109 -3.90 16.98 -2.39
CA PHE A 109 -2.91 17.82 -3.03
C PHE A 109 -2.20 17.10 -4.19
N GLU A 110 -1.74 15.86 -4.01
CA GLU A 110 -1.14 15.08 -5.10
C GLU A 110 -2.12 14.88 -6.26
N LYS A 111 -3.37 14.50 -5.97
CA LYS A 111 -4.44 14.34 -6.98
C LYS A 111 -4.70 15.64 -7.75
N ALA A 112 -4.77 16.78 -7.06
CA ALA A 112 -4.97 18.08 -7.71
C ALA A 112 -3.88 18.38 -8.75
N ASN A 113 -2.62 18.13 -8.39
CA ASN A 113 -1.47 18.34 -9.26
C ASN A 113 -1.44 17.39 -10.46
N VAL A 114 -1.70 16.09 -10.23
CA VAL A 114 -1.78 15.09 -11.30
C VAL A 114 -2.87 15.45 -12.31
N MET A 115 -4.05 15.87 -11.82
CA MET A 115 -5.16 16.26 -12.70
C MET A 115 -4.88 17.58 -13.43
N TYR A 116 -4.18 18.53 -12.80
CA TYR A 116 -3.70 19.74 -13.50
C TYR A 116 -2.78 19.38 -14.67
N ASN A 117 -1.76 18.54 -14.45
CA ASN A 117 -0.85 18.10 -15.49
C ASN A 117 -1.55 17.32 -16.59
N MET A 118 -2.50 16.45 -16.24
CA MET A 118 -3.34 15.75 -17.19
C MET A 118 -4.16 16.73 -18.05
N GLY A 119 -4.71 17.79 -17.45
CA GLY A 119 -5.40 18.86 -18.17
C GLY A 119 -4.50 19.57 -19.17
N CYS A 120 -3.28 19.93 -18.76
CA CYS A 120 -2.27 20.51 -19.65
C CYS A 120 -1.88 19.56 -20.79
N CYS A 121 -1.71 18.27 -20.50
CA CYS A 121 -1.42 17.23 -21.49
C CYS A 121 -2.56 17.12 -22.52
N CYS A 122 -3.81 17.10 -22.08
CA CYS A 122 -4.99 17.07 -22.94
C CYS A 122 -5.13 18.33 -23.81
N MET A 123 -4.77 19.51 -23.30
CA MET A 123 -4.69 20.74 -24.11
C MET A 123 -3.67 20.61 -25.25
N ALA A 124 -2.48 20.07 -24.95
CA ALA A 124 -1.43 19.84 -25.94
C ALA A 124 -1.86 18.81 -27.01
N LEU A 125 -2.51 17.72 -26.59
CA LEU A 125 -3.08 16.73 -27.51
C LEU A 125 -4.15 17.34 -28.41
N GLY A 126 -5.08 18.13 -27.84
CA GLY A 126 -6.10 18.86 -28.59
C GLY A 126 -5.49 19.77 -29.66
N SER A 127 -4.44 20.52 -29.31
CA SER A 127 -3.69 21.34 -30.26
C SER A 127 -3.03 20.50 -31.36
N SER A 128 -2.40 19.38 -31.01
CA SER A 128 -1.75 18.49 -31.98
C SER A 128 -2.72 17.87 -32.99
N PHE A 129 -3.88 17.39 -32.53
CA PHE A 129 -4.91 16.82 -33.40
C PHE A 129 -5.63 17.87 -34.26
N SER A 130 -5.51 19.15 -33.91
CA SER A 130 -6.12 20.26 -34.67
C SER A 130 -5.29 20.72 -35.87
N LYS A 131 -4.12 20.12 -36.14
CA LYS A 131 -3.22 20.53 -37.23
C LYS A 131 -3.72 20.15 -38.63
N THR A 132 -4.75 19.30 -38.73
CA THR A 132 -5.32 18.84 -40.00
C THR A 132 -6.82 19.12 -40.04
N THR A 133 -7.40 19.17 -41.23
CA THR A 133 -8.86 19.28 -41.43
C THR A 133 -9.54 17.90 -41.52
N ASP A 134 -8.83 16.83 -41.13
CA ASP A 134 -9.38 15.48 -41.14
C ASP A 134 -10.46 15.32 -40.06
N ALA A 135 -11.61 14.75 -40.44
CA ALA A 135 -12.78 14.74 -39.57
C ALA A 135 -12.56 13.93 -38.27
N ASP A 136 -11.79 12.84 -38.33
CA ASP A 136 -11.53 11.98 -37.17
C ASP A 136 -10.43 12.58 -36.27
N SER A 137 -9.43 13.25 -36.86
CA SER A 137 -8.48 14.08 -36.12
C SER A 137 -9.19 15.21 -35.37
N LEU A 138 -10.11 15.93 -36.02
CA LEU A 138 -10.86 17.02 -35.38
C LEU A 138 -11.80 16.51 -34.27
N LYS A 139 -12.42 15.33 -34.42
CA LYS A 139 -13.18 14.70 -33.33
C LYS A 139 -12.28 14.36 -32.13
N SER A 140 -11.09 13.84 -32.39
CA SER A 140 -10.08 13.53 -31.36
C SER A 140 -9.59 14.80 -30.65
N ALA A 141 -9.45 15.91 -31.39
CA ALA A 141 -9.12 17.21 -30.81
C ALA A 141 -10.23 17.70 -29.85
N VAL A 142 -11.49 17.64 -30.28
CA VAL A 142 -12.65 17.98 -29.44
C VAL A 142 -12.67 17.15 -28.17
N GLN A 143 -12.53 15.82 -28.29
CA GLN A 143 -12.52 14.93 -27.14
C GLN A 143 -11.37 15.27 -26.18
N SER A 144 -10.18 15.58 -26.70
CA SER A 144 -9.03 15.96 -25.88
C SER A 144 -9.27 17.27 -25.12
N PHE A 145 -9.86 18.29 -25.75
CA PHE A 145 -10.22 19.52 -25.06
C PHE A 145 -11.33 19.33 -24.01
N GLN A 146 -12.30 18.45 -24.26
CA GLN A 146 -13.31 18.08 -23.27
C GLN A 146 -12.69 17.33 -22.07
N GLN A 147 -11.72 16.45 -22.31
CA GLN A 147 -10.95 15.78 -21.26
C GLN A 147 -10.10 16.77 -20.46
N ALA A 148 -9.51 17.77 -21.11
CA ALA A 148 -8.78 18.84 -20.41
C ALA A 148 -9.71 19.62 -19.47
N ALA A 149 -10.91 19.98 -19.94
CA ALA A 149 -11.90 20.66 -19.13
C ALA A 149 -12.30 19.84 -17.89
N GLY A 150 -12.54 18.53 -18.06
CA GLY A 150 -12.85 17.62 -16.94
C GLY A 150 -11.69 17.47 -15.96
N ALA A 151 -10.45 17.38 -16.47
CA ALA A 151 -9.26 17.29 -15.64
C ALA A 151 -9.04 18.55 -14.79
N PHE A 152 -9.22 19.76 -15.35
CA PHE A 152 -9.12 21.01 -14.59
C PHE A 152 -10.21 21.15 -13.53
N GLN A 153 -11.43 20.66 -13.79
CA GLN A 153 -12.49 20.62 -12.76
C GLN A 153 -12.10 19.72 -11.59
N LYS A 154 -11.66 18.49 -11.86
CA LYS A 154 -11.18 17.57 -10.81
C LYS A 154 -9.99 18.12 -10.03
N ALA A 155 -9.08 18.80 -10.72
CA ALA A 155 -7.96 19.48 -10.06
C ALA A 155 -8.47 20.52 -9.04
N GLY A 156 -9.53 21.25 -9.40
CA GLY A 156 -10.18 22.23 -8.53
C GLY A 156 -10.86 21.59 -7.32
N ASP A 157 -11.63 20.54 -7.55
CA ASP A 157 -12.32 19.79 -6.48
C ASP A 157 -11.31 19.26 -5.45
N CYS A 158 -10.21 18.66 -5.93
CA CYS A 158 -9.14 18.16 -5.07
C CYS A 158 -8.40 19.29 -4.34
N ALA A 159 -8.08 20.41 -5.02
CA ALA A 159 -7.40 21.55 -4.41
C ALA A 159 -8.24 22.24 -3.33
N GLN A 160 -9.56 22.22 -3.47
CA GLN A 160 -10.48 22.74 -2.45
C GLN A 160 -10.47 21.85 -1.20
N LEU A 161 -10.47 20.53 -1.36
CA LEU A 161 -10.45 19.57 -0.24
C LEU A 161 -9.19 19.68 0.64
N CYS A 162 -8.03 19.97 0.05
CA CYS A 162 -6.78 20.16 0.80
C CYS A 162 -6.46 21.61 1.17
N ALA A 163 -7.38 22.56 0.93
CA ALA A 163 -7.16 24.00 1.09
C ALA A 163 -5.93 24.55 0.35
N ALA A 164 -5.38 23.82 -0.64
CA ALA A 164 -4.26 24.25 -1.47
C ALA A 164 -4.72 25.13 -2.64
N SER A 165 -5.66 26.04 -2.38
CA SER A 165 -6.33 26.90 -3.36
C SER A 165 -5.52 28.17 -3.67
N SER A 166 -4.25 28.01 -4.01
CA SER A 166 -3.33 29.11 -4.30
C SER A 166 -2.55 28.86 -5.58
N GLY A 167 -1.87 29.88 -6.09
CA GLY A 167 -1.12 29.72 -7.32
C GLY A 167 -2.02 29.36 -8.50
N ASP A 168 -1.49 28.67 -9.50
CA ASP A 168 -2.24 28.10 -10.64
C ASP A 168 -3.39 27.14 -10.26
N LEU A 169 -3.39 26.54 -9.05
CA LEU A 169 -4.47 25.73 -8.49
C LEU A 169 -5.61 26.55 -7.85
N HIS A 170 -5.51 27.89 -7.86
CA HIS A 170 -6.59 28.73 -7.36
C HIS A 170 -7.89 28.46 -8.14
N PRO A 171 -9.06 28.29 -7.49
CA PRO A 171 -10.32 27.87 -8.15
C PRO A 171 -10.69 28.72 -9.37
N ARG A 172 -10.56 30.05 -9.26
CA ARG A 172 -10.83 30.97 -10.38
C ARG A 172 -9.92 30.76 -11.60
N ARG A 173 -8.66 30.35 -11.39
CA ARG A 173 -7.69 30.08 -12.47
C ARG A 173 -7.99 28.75 -13.14
N LEU A 174 -8.27 27.71 -12.36
CA LEU A 174 -8.70 26.41 -12.89
C LEU A 174 -10.02 26.51 -13.67
N GLN A 175 -11.01 27.22 -13.15
CA GLN A 175 -12.26 27.48 -13.86
C GLN A 175 -12.03 28.24 -15.18
N THR A 176 -11.07 29.16 -15.20
CA THR A 176 -10.68 29.87 -16.43
C THR A 176 -10.07 28.90 -17.46
N LEU A 177 -9.25 27.95 -17.03
CA LEU A 177 -8.70 26.91 -17.91
C LEU A 177 -9.77 25.93 -18.39
N THR A 178 -10.72 25.55 -17.55
CA THR A 178 -11.89 24.75 -17.94
C THR A 178 -12.69 25.46 -19.04
N THR A 179 -13.03 26.73 -18.86
CA THR A 179 -13.77 27.51 -19.86
C THR A 179 -12.95 27.74 -21.13
N LEU A 180 -11.64 27.96 -21.02
CA LEU A 180 -10.73 28.04 -22.18
C LEU A 180 -10.76 26.74 -23.00
N ALA A 181 -10.62 25.59 -22.35
CA ALA A 181 -10.61 24.28 -23.00
C ALA A 181 -11.94 24.01 -23.74
N LEU A 182 -13.09 24.31 -23.12
CA LEU A 182 -14.39 24.20 -23.78
C LEU A 182 -14.50 25.14 -24.98
N GLY A 183 -14.07 26.40 -24.84
CA GLY A 183 -14.07 27.34 -25.96
C GLY A 183 -13.22 26.88 -27.14
N CYS A 184 -12.08 26.23 -26.88
CA CYS A 184 -11.26 25.57 -27.90
C CYS A 184 -12.00 24.41 -28.57
N ALA A 185 -12.71 23.58 -27.78
CA ALA A 185 -13.52 22.48 -28.32
C ALA A 185 -14.65 22.99 -29.24
N HIS A 186 -15.40 24.03 -28.84
CA HIS A 186 -16.44 24.63 -29.68
C HIS A 186 -15.88 25.25 -30.95
N LEU A 187 -14.68 25.85 -30.90
CA LEU A 187 -14.02 26.38 -32.10
C LEU A 187 -13.70 25.27 -33.10
N ILE A 188 -13.17 24.14 -32.63
CA ILE A 188 -12.93 22.98 -33.48
C ILE A 188 -14.23 22.38 -34.01
N MET A 189 -15.28 22.30 -33.19
CA MET A 189 -16.60 21.86 -33.65
C MET A 189 -17.13 22.76 -34.77
N HIS A 190 -16.95 24.09 -34.66
CA HIS A 190 -17.28 25.04 -35.72
C HIS A 190 -16.46 24.77 -37.00
N ILE A 191 -15.14 24.64 -36.89
CA ILE A 191 -14.25 24.35 -38.03
C ILE A 191 -14.67 23.04 -38.72
N ASN A 192 -14.94 21.99 -37.95
CA ASN A 192 -15.38 20.70 -38.46
C ASN A 192 -16.76 20.79 -39.13
N ALA A 193 -17.70 21.52 -38.53
CA ALA A 193 -19.02 21.75 -39.11
C ALA A 193 -18.94 22.50 -40.45
N ALA A 194 -18.04 23.48 -40.56
CA ALA A 194 -17.78 24.19 -41.81
C ALA A 194 -17.15 23.27 -42.87
N ALA A 195 -16.14 22.48 -42.51
CA ALA A 195 -15.48 21.53 -43.40
C ALA A 195 -16.43 20.45 -43.93
N GLN A 196 -17.42 20.03 -43.12
CA GLN A 196 -18.45 19.06 -43.50
C GLN A 196 -19.68 19.68 -44.19
N GLY A 197 -19.70 21.00 -44.45
CA GLY A 197 -20.84 21.66 -45.09
C GLY A 197 -22.13 21.62 -44.28
N LYS A 198 -22.06 21.64 -42.94
CA LYS A 198 -23.25 21.74 -42.07
C LYS A 198 -23.93 23.10 -42.23
N SER A 199 -25.19 23.23 -41.78
CA SER A 199 -25.95 24.48 -41.93
C SER A 199 -25.27 25.69 -41.27
N GLU A 200 -25.37 26.86 -41.90
CA GLU A 200 -24.76 28.10 -41.41
C GLU A 200 -25.31 28.53 -40.04
N SER A 201 -26.58 28.21 -39.76
CA SER A 201 -27.17 28.40 -38.44
C SER A 201 -26.43 27.61 -37.36
N LEU A 202 -26.09 26.33 -37.61
CA LEU A 202 -25.32 25.53 -36.66
C LEU A 202 -23.88 26.05 -36.54
N GLN A 203 -23.23 26.38 -37.66
CA GLN A 203 -21.87 26.93 -37.66
C GLN A 203 -21.80 28.23 -36.83
N THR A 204 -22.80 29.11 -36.97
CA THR A 204 -22.89 30.38 -36.22
C THR A 204 -23.06 30.14 -34.73
N LYS A 205 -23.95 29.21 -34.35
CA LYS A 205 -24.19 28.86 -32.94
C LYS A 205 -22.96 28.25 -32.26
N LEU A 206 -22.18 27.44 -32.96
CA LEU A 206 -20.93 26.88 -32.46
C LEU A 206 -19.82 27.95 -32.35
N ALA A 207 -19.70 28.83 -33.34
CA ALA A 207 -18.74 29.94 -33.29
C ALA A 207 -19.08 30.93 -32.15
N ALA A 208 -20.37 31.16 -31.89
CA ALA A 208 -20.82 31.98 -30.77
C ALA A 208 -20.42 31.38 -29.42
N ALA A 209 -20.66 30.08 -29.22
CA ALA A 209 -20.22 29.36 -28.02
C ALA A 209 -18.70 29.49 -27.82
N ALA A 210 -17.91 29.29 -28.87
CA ALA A 210 -16.46 29.44 -28.83
C ALA A 210 -16.04 30.86 -28.40
N ALA A 211 -16.57 31.90 -29.05
CA ALA A 211 -16.23 33.28 -28.75
C ALA A 211 -16.64 33.68 -27.32
N ASN A 212 -17.86 33.32 -26.90
CA ASN A 212 -18.38 33.66 -25.57
C ASN A 212 -17.60 32.99 -24.43
N GLN A 213 -16.92 31.86 -24.69
CA GLN A 213 -16.05 31.21 -23.72
C GLN A 213 -14.59 31.69 -23.80
N LEU A 214 -14.03 31.86 -25.00
CA LEU A 214 -12.64 32.26 -25.22
C LEU A 214 -12.36 33.72 -24.84
N ILE A 215 -13.29 34.64 -25.09
CA ILE A 215 -13.13 36.06 -24.74
C ILE A 215 -12.88 36.25 -23.24
N PRO A 216 -13.81 35.84 -22.34
CA PRO A 216 -13.59 36.05 -20.91
C PRO A 216 -12.43 35.22 -20.37
N SER A 217 -12.19 34.00 -20.89
CA SER A 217 -11.12 33.15 -20.37
C SER A 217 -9.73 33.71 -20.69
N VAL A 218 -9.51 34.22 -21.91
CA VAL A 218 -8.23 34.82 -22.30
C VAL A 218 -7.99 36.16 -21.60
N GLU A 219 -9.01 37.00 -21.41
CA GLU A 219 -8.84 38.25 -20.65
C GLU A 219 -8.60 37.99 -19.15
N ALA A 220 -9.24 36.97 -18.56
CA ALA A 220 -8.95 36.53 -17.20
C ALA A 220 -7.52 35.99 -17.09
N PHE A 221 -7.10 35.13 -18.02
CA PHE A 221 -5.74 34.55 -18.04
C PHE A 221 -4.67 35.65 -18.13
N LYS A 222 -4.84 36.61 -19.04
CA LYS A 222 -3.95 37.79 -19.14
C LYS A 222 -3.88 38.56 -17.84
N THR A 223 -5.01 38.73 -17.15
CA THR A 223 -5.06 39.45 -15.88
C THR A 223 -4.30 38.71 -14.77
N PHE A 224 -4.44 37.38 -14.71
CA PHE A 224 -3.78 36.58 -13.67
C PHE A 224 -2.26 36.53 -13.81
N TYR A 225 -1.73 36.58 -15.03
CA TYR A 225 -0.33 36.27 -15.32
C TYR A 225 0.44 37.39 -16.04
N LYS A 226 -0.13 38.61 -16.07
CA LYS A 226 0.43 39.78 -16.78
C LYS A 226 1.90 40.06 -16.47
N ILE A 227 2.32 39.84 -15.22
CA ILE A 227 3.66 40.19 -14.72
C ILE A 227 4.65 39.02 -14.88
N THR A 228 4.15 37.78 -14.95
CA THR A 228 4.98 36.57 -14.87
C THR A 228 5.17 35.86 -16.20
N VAL A 229 4.40 36.19 -17.22
CA VAL A 229 4.37 35.47 -18.50
C VAL A 229 4.73 36.40 -19.66
N GLY A 230 5.70 35.98 -20.48
CA GLY A 230 6.19 36.76 -21.63
C GLY A 230 5.17 36.87 -22.77
N PHE A 231 5.34 37.93 -23.58
CA PHE A 231 4.47 38.24 -24.72
C PHE A 231 4.30 37.07 -25.71
N ASN A 232 5.37 36.33 -25.99
CA ASN A 232 5.36 35.19 -26.91
C ASN A 232 4.41 34.08 -26.46
N PHE A 233 4.32 33.82 -25.15
CA PHE A 233 3.43 32.77 -24.62
C PHE A 233 1.95 33.14 -24.77
N LEU A 234 1.60 34.42 -24.58
CA LEU A 234 0.21 34.90 -24.68
C LEU A 234 -0.30 35.01 -26.13
N SER A 235 0.60 34.95 -27.12
CA SER A 235 0.26 35.15 -28.54
C SER A 235 -0.82 34.17 -29.01
N ASN A 236 -0.65 32.87 -28.80
CA ASN A 236 -1.61 31.85 -29.25
C ASN A 236 -2.97 31.94 -28.54
N PHE A 237 -3.01 32.37 -27.28
CA PHE A 237 -4.27 32.63 -26.57
C PHE A 237 -5.05 33.77 -27.23
N ILE A 238 -4.36 34.86 -27.56
CA ILE A 238 -4.97 36.03 -28.20
C ILE A 238 -5.41 35.69 -29.63
N ILE A 239 -4.57 34.98 -30.40
CA ILE A 239 -4.89 34.56 -31.76
C ILE A 239 -6.15 33.69 -31.80
N ILE A 240 -6.27 32.68 -30.92
CA ILE A 240 -7.45 31.80 -30.90
C ILE A 240 -8.73 32.54 -30.49
N LYS A 241 -8.64 33.42 -29.47
CA LYS A 241 -9.76 34.29 -29.09
C LYS A 241 -10.21 35.16 -30.27
N ASP A 242 -9.30 35.85 -30.91
CA ASP A 242 -9.61 36.78 -31.99
C ASP A 242 -10.10 36.03 -33.24
N TYR A 243 -9.59 34.84 -33.51
CA TYR A 243 -10.08 33.97 -34.58
C TYR A 243 -11.53 33.51 -34.33
N ALA A 244 -11.88 33.13 -33.10
CA ALA A 244 -13.26 32.82 -32.75
C ALA A 244 -14.20 34.03 -32.93
N ILE A 245 -13.75 35.24 -32.56
CA ILE A 245 -14.50 36.49 -32.83
C ILE A 245 -14.70 36.67 -34.34
N TYR A 246 -13.66 36.49 -35.15
CA TYR A 246 -13.76 36.59 -36.60
C TYR A 246 -14.80 35.62 -37.18
N CYS A 247 -14.73 34.34 -36.80
CA CYS A 247 -15.68 33.32 -37.25
C CYS A 247 -17.13 33.71 -36.96
N VAL A 248 -17.44 34.04 -35.70
CA VAL A 248 -18.83 34.34 -35.31
C VAL A 248 -19.34 35.64 -35.94
N GLN A 249 -18.51 36.69 -35.98
CA GLN A 249 -18.95 37.99 -36.50
C GLN A 249 -19.10 37.98 -38.02
N THR A 250 -18.29 37.21 -38.74
CA THR A 250 -18.42 37.09 -40.21
C THR A 250 -19.69 36.34 -40.59
N LEU A 251 -19.99 35.23 -39.91
CA LEU A 251 -21.24 34.49 -40.12
C LEU A 251 -22.49 35.31 -39.75
N ALA A 252 -22.44 36.02 -38.63
CA ALA A 252 -23.56 36.88 -38.24
C ALA A 252 -23.72 38.10 -39.16
N ALA A 253 -22.63 38.62 -39.73
CA ALA A 253 -22.71 39.65 -40.76
C ALA A 253 -23.41 39.14 -42.03
N LYS A 254 -23.09 37.92 -42.46
CA LYS A 254 -23.77 37.28 -43.59
C LYS A 254 -25.27 37.08 -43.32
N GLY A 255 -25.63 36.60 -42.14
CA GLY A 255 -27.04 36.47 -41.75
C GLY A 255 -27.78 37.81 -41.66
N ALA A 256 -27.08 38.92 -41.37
CA ALA A 256 -27.66 40.27 -41.41
C ALA A 256 -27.85 40.76 -42.85
N GLU A 257 -26.90 40.47 -43.74
CA GLU A 257 -27.01 40.75 -45.18
C GLU A 257 -28.22 40.06 -45.81
N GLU A 258 -28.43 38.78 -45.50
CA GLU A 258 -29.59 38.00 -45.97
C GLU A 258 -30.93 38.58 -45.51
N LYS A 259 -30.93 39.31 -44.38
CA LYS A 259 -32.10 40.00 -43.82
C LYS A 259 -32.20 41.47 -44.26
N MET A 260 -31.29 41.93 -45.12
CA MET A 260 -31.17 43.34 -45.54
C MET A 260 -30.85 44.32 -44.39
N GLU A 261 -30.31 43.81 -43.27
CA GLU A 261 -29.86 44.60 -42.11
C GLU A 261 -28.40 45.07 -42.31
N TYR A 262 -28.19 45.89 -43.33
CA TYR A 262 -26.84 46.29 -43.77
C TYR A 262 -26.06 47.09 -42.72
N GLY A 263 -26.76 47.83 -41.84
CA GLY A 263 -26.12 48.54 -40.74
C GLY A 263 -25.47 47.60 -39.73
N GLU A 264 -26.15 46.50 -39.40
CA GLU A 264 -25.64 45.41 -38.57
C GLU A 264 -24.47 44.70 -39.24
N GLN A 265 -24.60 44.36 -40.54
CA GLN A 265 -23.55 43.72 -41.34
C GLN A 265 -22.23 44.50 -41.24
N VAL A 266 -22.26 45.83 -41.50
CA VAL A 266 -21.07 46.69 -41.45
C VAL A 266 -20.41 46.66 -40.08
N LYS A 267 -21.20 46.73 -38.99
CA LYS A 267 -20.67 46.73 -37.61
C LYS A 267 -20.00 45.40 -37.25
N ARG A 268 -20.61 44.29 -37.64
CA ARG A 268 -20.06 42.94 -37.40
C ARG A 268 -18.78 42.71 -38.20
N LEU A 269 -18.75 43.06 -39.48
CA LEU A 269 -17.53 42.98 -40.31
C LEU A 269 -16.40 43.86 -39.77
N LYS A 270 -16.71 45.07 -39.29
CA LYS A 270 -15.71 45.93 -38.64
C LYS A 270 -15.10 45.27 -37.41
N TRP A 271 -15.90 44.55 -36.63
CA TRP A 271 -15.40 43.81 -35.45
C TRP A 271 -14.54 42.63 -35.89
N ALA A 272 -14.99 41.83 -36.85
CA ALA A 272 -14.23 40.72 -37.42
C ALA A 272 -12.85 41.17 -37.94
N MET A 273 -12.80 42.26 -38.71
CA MET A 273 -11.57 42.87 -39.21
C MET A 273 -10.63 43.30 -38.06
N LYS A 274 -11.16 43.99 -37.04
CA LYS A 274 -10.34 44.43 -35.89
C LYS A 274 -9.75 43.26 -35.11
N ALA A 275 -10.50 42.17 -34.95
CA ALA A 275 -10.00 40.96 -34.31
C ALA A 275 -8.83 40.36 -35.13
N MET A 276 -8.98 40.26 -36.45
CA MET A 276 -7.90 39.74 -37.31
C MET A 276 -6.67 40.65 -37.39
N TYR A 277 -6.86 41.97 -37.31
CA TYR A 277 -5.75 42.91 -37.14
C TYR A 277 -4.96 42.64 -35.85
N GLN A 278 -5.65 42.35 -34.74
CA GLN A 278 -4.98 42.01 -33.48
C GLN A 278 -4.27 40.66 -33.60
N ALA A 279 -4.94 39.62 -34.10
CA ALA A 279 -4.35 38.30 -34.30
C ALA A 279 -3.07 38.34 -35.17
N CYS A 280 -3.10 39.06 -36.30
CA CYS A 280 -1.93 39.12 -37.20
C CYS A 280 -0.73 39.85 -36.57
N ASN A 281 -0.97 40.87 -35.74
CA ASN A 281 0.09 41.61 -35.06
C ASN A 281 0.70 40.81 -33.90
N MET A 282 -0.04 39.90 -33.29
CA MET A 282 0.47 39.01 -32.24
C MET A 282 1.36 37.88 -32.79
N ALA A 283 1.22 37.54 -34.07
CA ALA A 283 1.89 36.43 -34.74
C ALA A 283 3.35 36.73 -35.16
N TYR A 284 4.18 37.36 -34.31
CA TYR A 284 5.48 37.97 -34.66
C TYR A 284 6.45 37.02 -35.39
N SER A 285 6.45 35.73 -35.02
CA SER A 285 7.36 34.68 -35.54
C SER A 285 6.67 33.32 -35.82
N SER A 286 5.35 33.29 -35.98
CA SER A 286 4.61 32.03 -36.19
C SER A 286 4.54 31.63 -37.68
N ALA A 287 4.48 30.32 -37.96
CA ALA A 287 4.14 29.79 -39.29
C ALA A 287 2.76 30.26 -39.80
N ASN A 288 1.92 30.78 -38.89
CA ASN A 288 0.57 31.25 -39.17
C ASN A 288 0.50 32.72 -39.61
N LYS A 289 1.61 33.47 -39.57
CA LYS A 289 1.62 34.93 -39.78
C LYS A 289 1.05 35.33 -41.14
N ASP A 290 1.49 34.69 -42.22
CA ASP A 290 1.04 35.03 -43.58
C ASP A 290 -0.42 34.66 -43.81
N ALA A 291 -0.87 33.53 -43.26
CA ALA A 291 -2.27 33.11 -43.33
C ALA A 291 -3.18 34.09 -42.56
N LEU A 292 -2.80 34.50 -41.34
CA LEU A 292 -3.54 35.50 -40.56
C LEU A 292 -3.56 36.86 -41.26
N LYS A 293 -2.44 37.28 -41.87
CA LYS A 293 -2.37 38.53 -42.65
C LYS A 293 -3.27 38.49 -43.89
N LYS A 294 -3.35 37.33 -44.57
CA LYS A 294 -4.27 37.11 -45.68
C LYS A 294 -5.73 37.24 -45.22
N ILE A 295 -6.12 36.54 -44.15
CA ILE A 295 -7.48 36.61 -43.58
C ILE A 295 -7.83 38.05 -43.16
N TYR A 296 -6.91 38.77 -42.52
CA TYR A 296 -7.11 40.18 -42.19
C TYR A 296 -7.37 41.04 -43.43
N THR A 297 -6.62 40.82 -44.50
CA THR A 297 -6.76 41.58 -45.76
C THR A 297 -8.12 41.32 -46.39
N GLU A 298 -8.58 40.06 -46.41
CA GLU A 298 -9.90 39.65 -46.89
C GLU A 298 -11.02 40.26 -46.03
N ALA A 299 -10.91 40.18 -44.70
CA ALA A 299 -11.88 40.77 -43.77
C ALA A 299 -11.97 42.29 -43.92
N LYS A 300 -10.83 42.96 -44.14
CA LYS A 300 -10.77 44.40 -44.40
C LYS A 300 -11.44 44.77 -45.72
N ALA A 301 -11.22 44.00 -46.78
CA ALA A 301 -11.87 44.21 -48.07
C ALA A 301 -13.39 44.05 -47.95
N ALA A 302 -13.88 42.99 -47.30
CA ALA A 302 -15.30 42.76 -47.06
C ALA A 302 -15.95 43.90 -46.26
N TYR A 303 -15.31 44.34 -45.17
CA TYR A 303 -15.77 45.50 -44.39
C TYR A 303 -15.85 46.78 -45.24
N THR A 304 -14.78 47.08 -45.99
CA THR A 304 -14.71 48.30 -46.81
C THR A 304 -15.78 48.30 -47.89
N GLN A 305 -16.04 47.15 -48.51
CA GLN A 305 -17.09 47.01 -49.53
C GLN A 305 -18.50 47.16 -48.92
N ALA A 306 -18.79 46.51 -47.80
CA ALA A 306 -20.07 46.63 -47.12
C ALA A 306 -20.32 48.08 -46.63
N GLU A 307 -19.30 48.74 -46.09
CA GLU A 307 -19.38 50.14 -45.67
C GLU A 307 -19.64 51.08 -46.85
N LYS A 308 -18.94 50.87 -47.97
CA LYS A 308 -19.16 51.64 -49.21
C LYS A 308 -20.58 51.43 -49.75
N ASN A 309 -21.07 50.19 -49.79
CA ASN A 309 -22.42 49.88 -50.25
C ASN A 309 -23.48 50.50 -49.34
N ASN A 310 -23.31 50.41 -48.01
CA ASN A 310 -24.23 51.04 -47.09
C ASN A 310 -24.22 52.57 -47.21
N ASN A 311 -23.05 53.18 -47.39
CA ASN A 311 -22.93 54.64 -47.52
C ASN A 311 -23.38 55.20 -48.87
N ASN A 312 -23.54 54.38 -49.90
CA ASN A 312 -23.87 54.83 -51.26
C ASN A 312 -25.24 54.33 -51.75
N ILE A 313 -25.74 53.20 -51.21
CA ILE A 313 -26.93 52.51 -51.71
C ILE A 313 -27.97 52.39 -50.59
N TYR A 314 -27.64 51.71 -49.49
CA TYR A 314 -28.65 51.28 -48.52
C TYR A 314 -28.98 52.32 -47.43
N MET A 315 -28.00 53.16 -47.08
CA MET A 315 -28.09 54.22 -46.06
C MET A 315 -28.65 53.74 -44.71
N ASN A 316 -28.41 52.47 -44.36
CA ASN A 316 -28.98 51.88 -43.17
C ASN A 316 -28.23 52.36 -41.92
N ASN A 317 -28.96 52.66 -40.84
CA ASN A 317 -28.38 53.21 -39.62
C ASN A 317 -27.39 52.23 -38.98
N LEU A 318 -26.26 52.75 -38.55
CA LEU A 318 -25.19 51.96 -37.95
C LEU A 318 -25.44 51.76 -36.44
N PRO A 319 -25.86 50.55 -35.97
CA PRO A 319 -26.19 50.33 -34.56
C PRO A 319 -24.95 50.49 -33.65
N ARG A 320 -25.18 50.84 -32.39
CA ARG A 320 -24.11 50.83 -31.38
C ARG A 320 -23.83 49.38 -30.98
N ARG A 321 -22.64 49.13 -30.45
CA ARG A 321 -22.20 47.77 -30.08
C ARG A 321 -23.17 47.07 -29.11
N ARG A 322 -23.75 47.83 -28.18
CA ARG A 322 -24.69 47.31 -27.17
C ARG A 322 -26.09 47.02 -27.74
N ASP A 323 -26.42 47.62 -28.89
CA ASP A 323 -27.71 47.51 -29.55
C ASP A 323 -27.68 46.42 -30.65
N LEU A 324 -26.54 45.73 -30.83
CA LEU A 324 -26.43 44.59 -31.75
C LEU A 324 -27.23 43.39 -31.23
N PRO A 325 -27.99 42.70 -32.09
CA PRO A 325 -28.72 41.50 -31.69
C PRO A 325 -27.80 40.43 -31.10
N PRO A 326 -28.20 39.77 -29.99
CA PRO A 326 -27.43 38.67 -29.42
C PRO A 326 -27.42 37.48 -30.39
N ILE A 327 -26.27 36.81 -30.48
CA ILE A 327 -26.11 35.62 -31.30
C ILE A 327 -26.38 34.40 -30.43
N THR A 328 -27.37 33.59 -30.81
CA THR A 328 -27.68 32.34 -30.10
C THR A 328 -26.47 31.40 -30.15
N GLU A 329 -26.13 30.79 -29.02
CA GLU A 329 -25.05 29.81 -28.91
C GLU A 329 -25.57 28.39 -28.67
N VAL A 330 -24.74 27.38 -28.96
CA VAL A 330 -25.00 25.98 -28.60
C VAL A 330 -23.79 25.41 -27.88
N LEU A 331 -23.94 25.13 -26.58
CA LEU A 331 -22.90 24.54 -25.74
C LEU A 331 -22.85 23.01 -25.91
N ALA A 332 -22.40 22.56 -27.08
CA ALA A 332 -22.30 21.12 -27.41
C ALA A 332 -21.15 20.40 -26.68
N ALA A 333 -20.00 21.05 -26.49
CA ALA A 333 -18.89 20.51 -25.71
C ALA A 333 -19.15 20.69 -24.21
N LYS A 334 -18.93 19.61 -23.45
CA LYS A 334 -18.98 19.57 -21.97
C LYS A 334 -17.72 18.91 -21.42
N PRO A 335 -17.33 19.17 -20.16
CA PRO A 335 -16.27 18.43 -19.48
C PRO A 335 -16.58 16.92 -19.51
N ILE A 336 -15.56 16.10 -19.80
CA ILE A 336 -15.69 14.63 -19.77
C ILE A 336 -14.55 14.01 -18.98
N GLU A 337 -14.83 12.82 -18.45
CA GLU A 337 -13.87 11.98 -17.77
C GLU A 337 -13.47 10.78 -18.66
N LEU A 338 -12.33 10.15 -18.35
CA LEU A 338 -12.01 8.85 -18.92
C LEU A 338 -12.76 7.74 -18.17
N GLU A 339 -12.73 6.54 -18.74
CA GLU A 339 -13.40 5.37 -18.16
C GLU A 339 -12.84 5.04 -16.77
N THR A 340 -13.74 4.81 -15.81
CA THR A 340 -13.34 4.45 -14.45
C THR A 340 -12.81 3.02 -14.42
N ILE A 341 -11.62 2.82 -13.84
CA ILE A 341 -11.09 1.49 -13.59
C ILE A 341 -11.87 0.76 -12.47
N GLU A 342 -11.93 -0.57 -12.56
CA GLU A 342 -12.46 -1.44 -11.50
C GLU A 342 -11.83 -1.10 -10.14
N ASN A 343 -12.65 -1.16 -9.08
CA ASN A 343 -12.16 -0.90 -7.73
C ASN A 343 -11.43 -2.14 -7.18
N ILE A 344 -10.10 -2.09 -7.25
CA ILE A 344 -9.21 -3.18 -6.83
C ILE A 344 -8.83 -3.11 -5.35
N PHE A 345 -9.24 -2.05 -4.64
CA PHE A 345 -8.93 -1.81 -3.23
C PHE A 345 -10.15 -1.96 -2.30
N ASP A 346 -11.27 -2.49 -2.79
CA ASP A 346 -12.49 -2.69 -2.00
C ASP A 346 -12.32 -3.67 -0.83
N ASN A 347 -11.48 -4.68 -1.01
CA ASN A 347 -11.27 -5.75 -0.02
C ASN A 347 -10.12 -5.46 0.96
N ILE A 348 -9.62 -4.23 1.05
CA ILE A 348 -8.67 -3.86 2.12
C ILE A 348 -9.40 -4.01 3.46
N LEU A 349 -9.08 -5.08 4.19
CA LEU A 349 -9.60 -5.31 5.53
C LEU A 349 -8.75 -4.51 6.55
N PRO A 350 -9.37 -3.68 7.42
CA PRO A 350 -8.69 -3.08 8.56
C PRO A 350 -7.89 -4.08 9.39
N ALA A 351 -6.75 -3.65 9.93
CA ALA A 351 -5.79 -4.54 10.61
C ALA A 351 -6.41 -5.39 11.74
N ASN A 352 -7.37 -4.84 12.50
CA ASN A 352 -8.09 -5.59 13.53
C ASN A 352 -8.96 -6.72 12.94
N LEU A 353 -9.61 -6.48 11.79
CA LEU A 353 -10.43 -7.48 11.12
C LEU A 353 -9.57 -8.55 10.43
N SER A 354 -8.46 -8.15 9.79
CA SER A 354 -7.48 -9.09 9.21
C SER A 354 -6.83 -9.96 10.28
N LYS A 355 -6.46 -9.38 11.43
CA LYS A 355 -5.91 -10.13 12.56
C LYS A 355 -6.90 -11.17 13.05
N ALA A 356 -8.16 -10.80 13.24
CA ALA A 356 -9.22 -11.72 13.67
C ALA A 356 -9.47 -12.84 12.65
N LEU A 357 -9.49 -12.53 11.35
CA LEU A 357 -9.69 -13.53 10.29
C LEU A 357 -8.51 -14.50 10.18
N ASN A 358 -7.29 -14.00 10.23
CA ASN A 358 -6.09 -14.84 10.24
C ASN A 358 -6.05 -15.72 11.50
N GLU A 359 -6.36 -15.16 12.67
CA GLU A 359 -6.43 -15.92 13.92
C GLU A 359 -7.48 -17.05 13.85
N TYR A 360 -8.66 -16.77 13.29
CA TYR A 360 -9.66 -17.80 13.01
C TYR A 360 -9.13 -18.88 12.07
N ASN A 361 -8.58 -18.50 10.90
CA ASN A 361 -8.11 -19.45 9.90
C ASN A 361 -6.99 -20.35 10.44
N THR A 362 -6.02 -19.77 11.16
CA THR A 362 -4.96 -20.54 11.81
C THR A 362 -5.52 -21.53 12.82
N LYS A 363 -6.42 -21.10 13.71
CA LYS A 363 -7.02 -21.97 14.74
C LYS A 363 -7.89 -23.06 14.13
N ALA A 364 -8.73 -22.73 13.15
CA ALA A 364 -9.59 -23.68 12.45
C ALA A 364 -8.77 -24.74 11.68
N GLN A 365 -7.69 -24.32 11.02
CA GLN A 365 -6.78 -25.23 10.32
C GLN A 365 -6.07 -26.18 11.29
N VAL A 366 -5.63 -25.69 12.46
CA VAL A 366 -5.04 -26.52 13.52
C VAL A 366 -6.07 -27.55 14.02
N ILE A 367 -7.29 -27.12 14.36
CA ILE A 367 -8.36 -28.02 14.80
C ILE A 367 -8.62 -29.13 13.77
N LEU A 368 -8.70 -28.77 12.49
CA LEU A 368 -8.95 -29.73 11.41
C LEU A 368 -7.78 -30.72 11.23
N ASN A 369 -6.54 -30.23 11.20
CA ASN A 369 -5.36 -31.07 10.99
C ASN A 369 -5.12 -32.02 12.17
N ASP A 370 -5.26 -31.52 13.40
CA ASP A 370 -5.13 -32.33 14.61
C ASP A 370 -6.22 -33.41 14.63
N SER A 371 -7.46 -33.05 14.30
CA SER A 371 -8.57 -34.01 14.24
C SER A 371 -8.34 -35.07 13.16
N LYS A 372 -7.89 -34.71 11.95
CA LYS A 372 -7.53 -35.66 10.88
C LYS A 372 -6.45 -36.63 11.36
N LYS A 373 -5.35 -36.10 11.91
CA LYS A 373 -4.20 -36.87 12.39
C LYS A 373 -4.57 -37.81 13.53
N VAL A 374 -5.33 -37.35 14.51
CA VAL A 374 -5.80 -38.16 15.64
C VAL A 374 -6.74 -39.26 15.15
N CYS A 375 -7.71 -38.92 14.30
CA CYS A 375 -8.65 -39.91 13.78
C CYS A 375 -7.95 -41.00 12.97
N GLU A 376 -7.03 -40.63 12.09
CA GLU A 376 -6.24 -41.57 11.30
C GLU A 376 -5.37 -42.47 12.20
N SER A 377 -4.57 -41.85 13.09
CA SER A 377 -3.69 -42.57 14.00
C SER A 377 -4.44 -43.55 14.90
N LYS A 378 -5.56 -43.13 15.49
CA LYS A 378 -6.34 -43.95 16.42
C LYS A 378 -7.15 -45.03 15.72
N THR A 379 -7.57 -44.80 14.47
CA THR A 379 -8.19 -45.83 13.63
C THR A 379 -7.16 -46.88 13.22
N ASN A 380 -5.96 -46.46 12.82
CA ASN A 380 -4.86 -47.38 12.50
C ASN A 380 -4.43 -48.21 13.72
N GLU A 381 -4.37 -47.60 14.90
CA GLU A 381 -4.10 -48.29 16.17
C GLU A 381 -5.14 -49.38 16.45
N GLY A 382 -6.44 -49.05 16.40
CA GLY A 382 -7.48 -50.04 16.66
C GLY A 382 -7.54 -51.13 15.61
N ASN A 383 -7.34 -50.82 14.32
CA ASN A 383 -7.25 -51.84 13.28
C ASN A 383 -6.11 -52.83 13.55
N ARG A 384 -4.94 -52.35 14.02
CA ARG A 384 -3.82 -53.22 14.41
C ARG A 384 -4.19 -54.13 15.59
N ILE A 385 -4.79 -53.57 16.64
CA ILE A 385 -5.16 -54.33 17.85
C ILE A 385 -6.21 -55.39 17.51
N ILE A 386 -7.29 -55.01 16.81
CA ILE A 386 -8.36 -55.94 16.41
C ILE A 386 -7.83 -57.04 15.48
N ASN A 387 -6.93 -56.72 14.55
CA ASN A 387 -6.29 -57.73 13.70
C ASN A 387 -5.34 -58.64 14.49
N SER A 388 -4.65 -58.14 15.52
CA SER A 388 -3.76 -58.95 16.36
C SER A 388 -4.49 -59.96 17.24
N LEU A 389 -5.74 -59.66 17.65
CA LEU A 389 -6.59 -60.59 18.40
C LEU A 389 -6.94 -61.86 17.60
N LYS A 390 -6.85 -61.81 16.27
CA LYS A 390 -7.06 -62.97 15.39
C LYS A 390 -5.88 -63.94 15.38
N GLY A 391 -4.75 -63.56 15.98
CA GLY A 391 -3.44 -64.18 15.72
C GLY A 391 -2.82 -65.04 16.83
N ASN A 392 -3.03 -64.80 18.14
CA ASN A 392 -2.46 -65.64 19.21
C ASN A 392 -2.98 -65.31 20.63
N SER A 393 -3.33 -66.35 21.38
CA SER A 393 -3.70 -66.35 22.81
C SER A 393 -2.45 -66.27 23.71
N CYS A 394 -1.96 -65.08 24.05
CA CYS A 394 -0.85 -64.93 25.01
C CYS A 394 -1.12 -63.80 26.01
N ASP A 395 -0.70 -63.99 27.27
CA ASP A 395 -1.18 -63.19 28.40
C ASP A 395 -0.44 -61.89 28.70
N ILE A 396 0.56 -61.55 27.89
CA ILE A 396 1.10 -60.19 27.94
C ILE A 396 0.19 -59.35 27.04
N PRO A 397 -0.36 -58.22 27.52
CA PRO A 397 -1.09 -57.32 26.63
C PRO A 397 -0.19 -57.01 25.41
N GLN A 398 -0.71 -57.29 24.21
CA GLN A 398 0.08 -57.18 22.97
C GLN A 398 0.67 -55.78 22.81
N ASP A 399 0.00 -54.75 23.31
CA ASP A 399 0.50 -53.39 23.30
C ASP A 399 1.76 -53.19 24.16
N ILE A 400 1.92 -53.91 25.27
CA ILE A 400 3.14 -53.88 26.08
C ILE A 400 4.28 -54.60 25.34
N ILE A 401 4.01 -55.74 24.70
CA ILE A 401 5.04 -56.45 23.89
C ILE A 401 5.51 -55.58 22.73
N ILE A 402 4.57 -55.04 21.96
CA ILE A 402 4.86 -54.21 20.79
C ILE A 402 5.67 -52.99 21.22
N ASN A 403 5.28 -52.33 22.32
CA ASN A 403 6.00 -51.17 22.81
C ASN A 403 7.35 -51.53 23.42
N ALA A 404 7.48 -52.59 24.21
CA ALA A 404 8.76 -53.04 24.75
C ALA A 404 9.75 -53.39 23.62
N ASN A 405 9.30 -54.15 22.61
CA ASN A 405 10.12 -54.46 21.43
C ASN A 405 10.52 -53.21 20.66
N ARG A 406 9.59 -52.26 20.47
CA ARG A 406 9.89 -50.96 19.85
C ARG A 406 10.94 -50.19 20.65
N LEU A 407 10.75 -50.06 21.96
CA LEU A 407 11.65 -49.31 22.83
C LEU A 407 13.05 -49.94 22.85
N LYS A 408 13.12 -51.28 22.83
CA LYS A 408 14.35 -52.07 22.73
C LYS A 408 15.06 -51.90 21.38
N GLN A 409 14.33 -52.04 20.26
CA GLN A 409 14.88 -51.84 18.91
C GLN A 409 15.46 -50.43 18.73
N LEU A 410 14.83 -49.43 19.34
CA LEU A 410 15.27 -48.03 19.29
C LEU A 410 16.37 -47.70 20.31
N ASN A 411 16.79 -48.67 21.13
CA ASN A 411 17.75 -48.46 22.22
C ASN A 411 17.36 -47.26 23.12
N THR A 412 16.07 -47.15 23.44
CA THR A 412 15.43 -45.92 23.95
C THR A 412 16.07 -45.42 25.23
N TYR A 413 16.33 -46.31 26.20
CA TYR A 413 16.94 -45.94 27.48
C TYR A 413 18.29 -45.24 27.28
N ASN A 414 19.22 -45.88 26.56
CA ASN A 414 20.55 -45.31 26.30
C ASN A 414 20.46 -44.04 25.46
N SER A 415 19.53 -44.00 24.49
CA SER A 415 19.31 -42.83 23.64
C SER A 415 18.80 -41.61 24.43
N ILE A 416 17.88 -41.81 25.39
CA ILE A 416 17.38 -40.74 26.26
C ILE A 416 18.51 -40.23 27.16
N CYS A 417 19.30 -41.13 27.77
CA CYS A 417 20.43 -40.75 28.63
C CYS A 417 21.44 -39.86 27.87
N GLN A 418 21.90 -40.30 26.69
CA GLN A 418 22.86 -39.55 25.87
C GLN A 418 22.32 -38.17 25.45
N GLN A 419 21.04 -38.09 25.09
CA GLN A 419 20.44 -36.85 24.63
C GLN A 419 20.14 -35.87 25.78
N ILE A 420 19.79 -36.36 26.98
CA ILE A 420 19.68 -35.52 28.18
C ILE A 420 21.06 -34.93 28.54
N GLU A 421 22.13 -35.74 28.47
CA GLU A 421 23.50 -35.27 28.69
C GLU A 421 23.90 -34.20 27.65
N PHE A 422 23.55 -34.41 26.39
CA PHE A 422 23.76 -33.43 25.32
C PHE A 422 23.01 -32.11 25.59
N ILE A 423 21.72 -32.16 25.92
CA ILE A 423 20.90 -30.98 26.27
C ILE A 423 21.53 -30.22 27.43
N THR A 424 21.95 -30.93 28.47
CA THR A 424 22.58 -30.32 29.66
C THR A 424 23.88 -29.60 29.29
N THR A 425 24.68 -30.19 28.39
CA THR A 425 25.94 -29.62 27.92
C THR A 425 25.70 -28.36 27.08
N ILE A 426 24.80 -28.41 26.08
CA ILE A 426 24.54 -27.28 25.20
C ILE A 426 23.84 -26.12 25.94
N ASP A 427 22.98 -26.39 26.92
CA ASP A 427 22.36 -25.37 27.77
C ASP A 427 23.42 -24.61 28.58
N ALA A 428 24.37 -25.34 29.18
CA ALA A 428 25.48 -24.76 29.92
C ALA A 428 26.38 -23.87 29.03
N GLU A 429 26.73 -24.34 27.84
CA GLU A 429 27.50 -23.57 26.86
C GLU A 429 26.75 -22.34 26.35
N THR A 430 25.46 -22.47 26.07
CA THR A 430 24.59 -21.39 25.59
C THR A 430 24.44 -20.31 26.66
N THR A 431 24.20 -20.71 27.91
CA THR A 431 24.13 -19.81 29.05
C THR A 431 25.46 -19.09 29.27
N ALA A 432 26.59 -19.78 29.15
CA ALA A 432 27.91 -19.16 29.25
C ALA A 432 28.16 -18.12 28.13
N SER A 433 27.77 -18.40 26.89
CA SER A 433 27.84 -17.44 25.77
C SER A 433 26.97 -16.21 26.01
N PHE A 434 25.75 -16.41 26.50
CA PHE A 434 24.82 -15.34 26.83
C PHE A 434 25.42 -14.41 27.90
N GLU A 435 25.90 -14.97 29.01
CA GLU A 435 26.50 -14.20 30.10
C GLU A 435 27.75 -13.42 29.67
N LYS A 436 28.56 -13.97 28.74
CA LYS A 436 29.67 -13.23 28.11
C LYS A 436 29.18 -12.00 27.35
N GLY A 437 28.09 -12.11 26.59
CA GLY A 437 27.48 -10.98 25.87
C GLY A 437 26.97 -9.90 26.82
N ILE A 438 26.31 -10.29 27.92
CA ILE A 438 25.85 -9.35 28.96
C ILE A 438 27.04 -8.65 29.63
N THR A 439 28.07 -9.41 29.99
CA THR A 439 29.29 -8.88 30.60
C THR A 439 29.97 -7.84 29.70
N ALA A 440 29.99 -8.05 28.38
CA ALA A 440 30.52 -7.08 27.42
C ALA A 440 29.74 -5.74 27.46
N LEU A 441 28.41 -5.80 27.51
CA LEU A 441 27.56 -4.61 27.63
C LEU A 441 27.72 -3.92 29.00
N ASP A 442 27.87 -4.67 30.08
CA ASP A 442 28.07 -4.13 31.44
C ASP A 442 29.44 -3.46 31.56
N SER A 443 30.47 -4.08 31.00
CA SER A 443 31.83 -3.53 30.96
C SER A 443 31.90 -2.23 30.16
N GLU A 444 31.25 -2.16 28.99
CA GLU A 444 31.17 -0.94 28.20
C GLU A 444 30.48 0.20 28.97
N ALA A 445 29.35 -0.11 29.63
CA ALA A 445 28.59 0.89 30.39
C ALA A 445 29.35 1.38 31.63
N ALA A 446 30.08 0.49 32.31
CA ALA A 446 30.94 0.85 33.43
C ALA A 446 32.08 1.78 32.98
N GLU A 447 32.71 1.49 31.84
CA GLU A 447 33.78 2.30 31.28
C GLU A 447 33.29 3.68 30.82
N GLU A 448 32.13 3.74 30.15
CA GLU A 448 31.51 5.01 29.76
C GLU A 448 31.21 5.89 30.97
N ARG A 449 30.60 5.32 32.02
CA ARG A 449 30.28 6.03 33.25
C ARG A 449 31.54 6.57 33.92
N ARG A 450 32.61 5.77 33.94
CA ARG A 450 33.92 6.17 34.48
C ARG A 450 34.51 7.35 33.71
N LEU A 451 34.58 7.27 32.38
CA LEU A 451 35.16 8.32 31.53
C LEU A 451 34.31 9.60 31.53
N ARG A 452 32.98 9.49 31.50
CA ARG A 452 32.08 10.64 31.64
C ARG A 452 32.26 11.35 32.99
N GLY A 453 32.47 10.59 34.06
CA GLY A 453 32.78 11.15 35.38
C GLY A 453 34.14 11.87 35.42
N GLN A 454 35.13 11.39 34.67
CA GLN A 454 36.45 12.01 34.58
C GLN A 454 36.46 13.28 33.70
N TYR A 455 35.64 13.33 32.65
CA TYR A 455 35.62 14.43 31.67
C TYR A 455 34.19 15.01 31.47
N PRO A 456 33.52 15.53 32.50
CA PRO A 456 32.08 15.84 32.45
C PRO A 456 31.69 16.88 31.39
N TYR A 457 32.57 17.85 31.10
CA TYR A 457 32.29 18.92 30.12
C TYR A 457 32.76 18.59 28.70
N GLN A 458 33.80 17.76 28.56
CA GLN A 458 34.36 17.38 27.25
C GLN A 458 33.79 16.06 26.70
N TRP A 459 33.23 15.20 27.55
CA TRP A 459 32.67 13.91 27.16
C TRP A 459 31.28 14.06 26.53
N LYS A 460 31.24 14.25 25.21
CA LYS A 460 30.00 14.46 24.45
C LYS A 460 29.45 13.19 23.78
N ARG A 461 29.95 12.02 24.17
CA ARG A 461 29.52 10.73 23.61
C ARG A 461 28.10 10.37 24.09
N THR A 462 27.31 9.73 23.23
CA THR A 462 26.00 9.17 23.60
C THR A 462 26.11 8.25 24.81
N ALA A 463 25.22 8.39 25.79
CA ALA A 463 25.19 7.55 26.99
C ALA A 463 24.97 6.07 26.64
N SER A 464 25.64 5.18 27.38
CA SER A 464 25.57 3.73 27.13
C SER A 464 24.16 3.16 27.22
N GLU A 465 23.30 3.70 28.08
CA GLU A 465 21.90 3.28 28.20
C GLU A 465 21.12 3.44 26.88
N MET A 466 21.31 4.56 26.19
CA MET A 466 20.68 4.81 24.89
C MET A 466 21.36 4.01 23.77
N ALA A 467 22.70 3.96 23.78
CA ALA A 467 23.46 3.27 22.75
C ALA A 467 23.26 1.74 22.77
N ALA A 468 23.11 1.14 23.95
CA ALA A 468 22.91 -0.29 24.14
C ALA A 468 21.43 -0.71 24.26
N TYR A 469 20.47 0.23 24.13
CA TYR A 469 19.06 0.01 24.41
C TYR A 469 18.48 -1.23 23.71
N ASN A 470 18.74 -1.36 22.41
CA ASN A 470 18.22 -2.49 21.62
C ASN A 470 18.81 -3.83 22.08
N TYR A 471 20.12 -3.89 22.35
CA TYR A 471 20.79 -5.11 22.86
C TYR A 471 20.25 -5.51 24.24
N ARG A 472 19.99 -4.54 25.12
CA ARG A 472 19.41 -4.80 26.44
C ARG A 472 18.00 -5.35 26.33
N ARG A 473 17.15 -4.75 25.51
CA ARG A 473 15.79 -5.25 25.26
C ARG A 473 15.78 -6.65 24.62
N GLU A 474 16.75 -6.94 23.76
CA GLU A 474 16.88 -8.27 23.15
C GLU A 474 17.34 -9.32 24.17
N SER A 475 18.29 -8.97 25.06
CA SER A 475 18.75 -9.90 26.10
C SER A 475 17.67 -10.30 27.11
N GLU A 476 16.73 -9.42 27.44
CA GLU A 476 15.58 -9.76 28.28
C GLU A 476 14.72 -10.88 27.66
N LYS A 477 14.56 -10.85 26.33
CA LYS A 477 13.83 -11.90 25.60
C LYS A 477 14.57 -13.22 25.64
N TYR A 478 15.88 -13.22 25.36
CA TYR A 478 16.69 -14.44 25.44
C TYR A 478 16.68 -15.03 26.86
N ARG A 479 16.81 -14.20 27.90
CA ARG A 479 16.74 -14.64 29.30
C ARG A 479 15.40 -15.32 29.63
N ALA A 480 14.28 -14.74 29.19
CA ALA A 480 12.97 -15.34 29.39
C ALA A 480 12.83 -16.69 28.68
N SER A 481 13.30 -16.78 27.42
CA SER A 481 13.26 -18.02 26.63
C SER A 481 14.14 -19.13 27.20
N LEU A 482 15.37 -18.83 27.62
CA LEU A 482 16.26 -19.81 28.26
C LEU A 482 15.67 -20.34 29.58
N LYS A 483 15.11 -19.46 30.41
CA LYS A 483 14.44 -19.87 31.65
C LYS A 483 13.25 -20.79 31.39
N GLN A 484 12.46 -20.50 30.35
CA GLN A 484 11.34 -21.35 29.96
C GLN A 484 11.80 -22.72 29.49
N ALA A 485 12.85 -22.78 28.65
CA ALA A 485 13.42 -24.03 28.17
C ALA A 485 13.94 -24.90 29.31
N LYS A 486 14.69 -24.29 30.25
CA LYS A 486 15.18 -24.97 31.45
C LYS A 486 14.07 -25.62 32.28
N ASN A 487 12.94 -24.92 32.49
CA ASN A 487 11.81 -25.49 33.20
C ASN A 487 11.20 -26.71 32.47
N ILE A 488 11.17 -26.70 31.14
CA ILE A 488 10.68 -27.84 30.34
C ILE A 488 11.64 -29.02 30.48
N ASP A 489 12.95 -28.76 30.38
CA ASP A 489 13.99 -29.78 30.50
C ASP A 489 14.01 -30.40 31.91
N ASP A 490 13.93 -29.59 32.96
CA ASP A 490 13.87 -30.06 34.35
C ASP A 490 12.65 -30.97 34.57
N ASN A 491 11.48 -30.60 34.04
CA ASN A 491 10.28 -31.43 34.13
C ASN A 491 10.45 -32.77 33.39
N MET A 492 11.07 -32.75 32.21
CA MET A 492 11.35 -33.95 31.42
C MET A 492 12.36 -34.86 32.12
N ILE A 493 13.45 -34.31 32.65
CA ILE A 493 14.50 -35.05 33.37
C ILE A 493 13.93 -35.65 34.66
N ASN A 494 13.13 -34.90 35.42
CA ASN A 494 12.48 -35.40 36.62
C ASN A 494 11.51 -36.55 36.31
N LYS A 495 10.75 -36.45 35.22
CA LYS A 495 9.88 -37.53 34.75
C LYS A 495 10.68 -38.77 34.34
N PHE A 496 11.81 -38.60 33.65
CA PHE A 496 12.68 -39.71 33.29
C PHE A 496 13.20 -40.43 34.54
N ARG A 497 13.73 -39.69 35.52
CA ARG A 497 14.23 -40.23 36.79
C ARG A 497 13.15 -41.00 37.56
N GLN A 498 11.91 -40.52 37.53
CA GLN A 498 10.78 -41.17 38.22
C GLN A 498 10.47 -42.58 37.68
N PHE A 499 10.62 -42.80 36.37
CA PHE A 499 10.26 -44.06 35.69
C PHE A 499 11.46 -44.82 35.12
N GLU A 500 12.68 -44.41 35.47
CA GLU A 500 13.94 -44.91 34.90
C GLU A 500 14.04 -46.44 34.95
N ASN A 501 13.77 -47.02 36.12
CA ASN A 501 13.85 -48.47 36.34
C ASN A 501 12.84 -49.25 35.49
N ASP A 502 11.61 -48.75 35.35
CA ASP A 502 10.56 -49.41 34.58
C ASP A 502 10.82 -49.28 33.06
N ILE A 503 11.33 -48.12 32.62
CA ILE A 503 11.74 -47.89 31.21
C ILE A 503 12.92 -48.80 30.87
N LYS A 504 13.89 -48.93 31.78
CA LYS A 504 15.02 -49.86 31.64
C LYS A 504 14.53 -51.31 31.57
N LEU A 505 13.60 -51.70 32.44
CA LEU A 505 12.98 -53.04 32.43
C LEU A 505 12.27 -53.33 31.09
N LEU A 506 11.56 -52.35 30.51
CA LEU A 506 10.90 -52.48 29.21
C LEU A 506 11.89 -52.60 28.04
N CYS A 507 13.06 -51.96 28.13
CA CYS A 507 14.09 -51.99 27.09
C CYS A 507 14.97 -53.24 27.18
N GLU A 508 15.27 -53.73 28.38
CA GLU A 508 16.34 -54.71 28.64
C GLU A 508 15.85 -56.02 29.27
N GLY A 509 14.66 -56.06 29.88
CA GLY A 509 14.16 -57.19 30.66
C GLY A 509 13.39 -58.27 29.86
N ASN A 510 13.27 -59.47 30.45
CA ASN A 510 12.41 -60.54 29.94
C ASN A 510 10.99 -60.42 30.50
N ILE A 511 10.16 -59.60 29.86
CA ILE A 511 8.77 -59.35 30.27
C ILE A 511 7.83 -60.57 30.10
N GLN A 512 8.31 -61.69 29.53
CA GLN A 512 7.50 -62.86 29.22
C GLN A 512 7.27 -63.81 30.40
N GLN A 513 8.15 -63.81 31.41
CA GLN A 513 8.02 -64.66 32.61
C GLN A 513 6.97 -64.17 33.62
N LEU A 514 6.25 -63.09 33.29
CA LEU A 514 5.48 -62.29 34.22
C LEU A 514 3.95 -62.40 34.06
N PHE A 515 3.46 -63.15 33.06
CA PHE A 515 2.04 -63.18 32.66
C PHE A 515 1.61 -64.59 32.17
N GLY A 516 0.39 -65.09 32.50
CA GLY A 516 -0.14 -66.41 32.08
C GLY A 516 -1.65 -66.40 31.70
N THR A 517 -2.10 -67.27 30.78
CA THR A 517 -3.16 -67.14 29.71
C THR A 517 -4.66 -66.89 30.07
N SER A 518 -5.38 -66.14 29.20
CA SER A 518 -6.80 -65.71 29.32
C SER A 518 -7.56 -65.70 27.97
N ASN A 519 -8.89 -65.93 28.02
CA ASN A 519 -9.81 -66.12 26.87
C ASN A 519 -10.68 -64.88 26.57
N ILE A 520 -10.63 -64.34 25.33
CA ILE A 520 -11.42 -63.17 24.86
C ILE A 520 -12.35 -63.57 23.71
N ASN A 521 -13.58 -63.03 23.66
CA ASN A 521 -14.54 -63.21 22.57
C ASN A 521 -14.33 -62.17 21.44
N ILE A 522 -13.88 -62.64 20.27
CA ILE A 522 -13.36 -61.80 19.17
C ILE A 522 -14.48 -61.18 18.32
N GLU A 523 -15.58 -61.89 18.05
CA GLU A 523 -16.63 -61.44 17.10
C GLU A 523 -17.37 -60.20 17.60
N GLN A 524 -17.74 -60.16 18.87
CA GLN A 524 -18.45 -59.02 19.47
C GLN A 524 -17.59 -57.75 19.48
N THR A 525 -16.27 -57.92 19.56
CA THR A 525 -15.30 -56.82 19.59
C THR A 525 -15.20 -56.14 18.22
N GLU A 526 -15.29 -56.89 17.11
CA GLU A 526 -15.23 -56.31 15.76
C GLU A 526 -16.44 -55.44 15.42
N VAL A 527 -17.64 -55.83 15.86
CA VAL A 527 -18.88 -55.07 15.60
C VAL A 527 -18.81 -53.70 16.28
N LYS A 528 -18.48 -53.68 17.58
CA LYS A 528 -18.29 -52.44 18.34
C LYS A 528 -17.21 -51.54 17.72
N TRP A 529 -16.14 -52.12 17.19
CA TRP A 529 -15.08 -51.36 16.54
C TRP A 529 -15.51 -50.68 15.24
N LYS A 530 -16.29 -51.37 14.39
CA LYS A 530 -16.83 -50.79 13.15
C LYS A 530 -17.74 -49.59 13.42
N GLU A 531 -18.60 -49.68 14.44
CA GLU A 531 -19.48 -48.57 14.84
C GLU A 531 -18.69 -47.32 15.27
N ILE A 532 -17.61 -47.51 16.05
CA ILE A 532 -16.74 -46.41 16.51
C ILE A 532 -16.04 -45.72 15.32
N ILE A 533 -15.58 -46.48 14.32
CA ILE A 533 -14.95 -45.91 13.12
C ILE A 533 -15.97 -45.08 12.33
N GLN A 534 -17.18 -45.60 12.13
CA GLN A 534 -18.21 -44.92 11.34
C GLN A 534 -18.62 -43.59 11.98
N GLU A 535 -18.83 -43.57 13.29
CA GLU A 535 -19.15 -42.35 14.06
C GLU A 535 -18.05 -41.28 13.90
N ARG A 536 -16.78 -41.72 13.96
CA ARG A 536 -15.61 -40.86 13.82
C ARG A 536 -15.47 -40.28 12.42
N GLN A 537 -15.69 -41.08 11.37
CA GLN A 537 -15.62 -40.64 9.98
C GLN A 537 -16.69 -39.59 9.67
N ASN A 538 -17.94 -39.85 10.08
CA ASN A 538 -19.05 -38.90 9.91
C ASN A 538 -18.76 -37.55 10.60
N ALA A 539 -18.18 -37.57 11.80
CA ALA A 539 -17.81 -36.35 12.52
C ALA A 539 -16.70 -35.55 11.80
N LEU A 540 -15.72 -36.25 11.21
CA LEU A 540 -14.62 -35.63 10.48
C LEU A 540 -15.10 -34.98 9.16
N GLU A 541 -16.00 -35.63 8.43
CA GLU A 541 -16.60 -35.06 7.21
C GLU A 541 -17.38 -33.78 7.50
N ASN A 542 -18.18 -33.77 8.57
CA ASN A 542 -18.90 -32.57 8.99
C ASN A 542 -17.95 -31.44 9.42
N MET A 543 -16.81 -31.78 10.04
CA MET A 543 -15.79 -30.79 10.37
C MET A 543 -15.14 -30.14 9.14
N ILE A 544 -14.92 -30.92 8.07
CA ILE A 544 -14.43 -30.40 6.78
C ILE A 544 -15.44 -29.43 6.17
N LYS A 545 -16.74 -29.76 6.18
CA LYS A 545 -17.80 -28.86 5.68
C LYS A 545 -17.84 -27.51 6.41
N ILE A 546 -17.64 -27.51 7.73
CA ILE A 546 -17.57 -26.27 8.53
C ILE A 546 -16.35 -25.44 8.12
N TYR A 547 -15.20 -26.09 7.93
CA TYR A 547 -13.98 -25.42 7.48
C TYR A 547 -14.15 -24.78 6.09
N GLU A 548 -14.78 -25.48 5.16
CA GLU A 548 -15.02 -25.06 3.77
C GLU A 548 -16.15 -24.03 3.60
N LYS A 549 -16.84 -23.64 4.68
CA LYS A 549 -17.90 -22.62 4.67
C LYS A 549 -17.45 -21.30 4.03
N ASN A 550 -18.37 -20.61 3.35
CA ASN A 550 -18.14 -19.40 2.56
C ASN A 550 -17.36 -18.30 3.31
N GLU A 551 -16.27 -17.82 2.71
CA GLU A 551 -15.41 -16.77 3.28
C GLU A 551 -16.15 -15.44 3.52
N LYS A 552 -17.16 -15.12 2.69
CA LYS A 552 -17.97 -13.90 2.87
C LYS A 552 -18.76 -13.90 4.16
N GLU A 553 -19.27 -15.06 4.61
CA GLU A 553 -20.01 -15.17 5.87
C GLU A 553 -19.07 -14.99 7.08
N LYS A 554 -17.87 -15.58 7.01
CA LYS A 554 -16.81 -15.43 8.04
C LYS A 554 -16.43 -13.96 8.22
N VAL A 555 -16.19 -13.26 7.10
CA VAL A 555 -15.88 -11.82 7.10
C VAL A 555 -17.05 -10.98 7.62
N GLY A 556 -18.30 -11.35 7.30
CA GLY A 556 -19.50 -10.67 7.82
C GLY A 556 -19.60 -10.72 9.35
N ILE A 557 -19.37 -11.89 9.95
CA ILE A 557 -19.40 -12.08 11.41
C ILE A 557 -18.26 -11.31 12.09
N ILE A 558 -17.05 -11.34 11.52
CA ILE A 558 -15.89 -10.61 12.04
C ILE A 558 -16.10 -9.09 11.96
N LYS A 559 -16.70 -8.60 10.87
CA LYS A 559 -17.10 -7.19 10.72
C LYS A 559 -18.14 -6.78 11.77
N GLY A 560 -19.19 -7.58 11.95
CA GLY A 560 -20.23 -7.32 12.96
C GLY A 560 -19.70 -7.27 14.40
N GLY A 561 -18.63 -8.02 14.69
CA GLY A 561 -17.93 -8.01 15.99
C GLY A 561 -16.71 -7.10 16.07
N ASN A 562 -16.48 -6.23 15.07
CA ASN A 562 -15.33 -5.33 14.95
C ASN A 562 -13.95 -6.00 15.18
N GLY A 563 -13.79 -7.26 14.78
CA GLY A 563 -12.54 -8.00 14.94
C GLY A 563 -12.19 -8.35 16.40
N SER A 564 -13.18 -8.40 17.29
CA SER A 564 -12.98 -8.83 18.68
C SER A 564 -12.61 -10.31 18.78
N ASN A 565 -11.85 -10.70 19.81
CA ASN A 565 -11.58 -12.12 20.08
C ASN A 565 -12.88 -12.93 20.26
N GLN A 566 -13.96 -12.29 20.74
CA GLN A 566 -15.24 -12.96 20.93
C GLN A 566 -15.86 -13.44 19.61
N CYS A 567 -15.74 -12.68 18.51
CA CYS A 567 -16.26 -13.14 17.22
C CYS A 567 -15.45 -14.30 16.65
N VAL A 568 -14.13 -14.31 16.86
CA VAL A 568 -13.25 -15.45 16.53
C VAL A 568 -13.66 -16.69 17.32
N ILE A 569 -13.86 -16.55 18.63
CA ILE A 569 -14.32 -17.64 19.51
C ILE A 569 -15.68 -18.16 19.04
N ASN A 570 -16.63 -17.28 18.73
CA ASN A 570 -17.96 -17.69 18.29
C ASN A 570 -17.93 -18.48 16.97
N LEU A 571 -17.07 -18.11 16.01
CA LEU A 571 -16.87 -18.89 14.78
C LEU A 571 -16.25 -20.26 15.08
N LEU A 572 -15.29 -20.33 16.01
CA LEU A 572 -14.66 -21.61 16.38
C LEU A 572 -15.61 -22.56 17.10
N LYS A 573 -16.64 -22.06 17.80
CA LYS A 573 -17.66 -22.90 18.45
C LYS A 573 -18.43 -23.79 17.48
N GLU A 574 -18.48 -23.45 16.19
CA GLU A 574 -19.10 -24.34 15.18
C GLU A 574 -18.42 -25.73 15.16
N PHE A 575 -17.13 -25.82 15.52
CA PHE A 575 -16.37 -27.06 15.59
C PHE A 575 -16.60 -27.88 16.87
N ASP A 576 -17.24 -27.34 17.91
CA ASP A 576 -17.31 -27.99 19.22
C ASP A 576 -18.11 -29.30 19.17
N ASN A 577 -19.23 -29.32 18.42
CA ASN A 577 -20.06 -30.52 18.31
C ASN A 577 -19.29 -31.69 17.67
N THR A 578 -18.62 -31.45 16.54
CA THR A 578 -17.85 -32.48 15.84
C THR A 578 -16.63 -32.92 16.65
N LYS A 579 -15.98 -31.99 17.35
CA LYS A 579 -14.90 -32.29 18.29
C LYS A 579 -15.37 -33.21 19.43
N ASN A 580 -16.54 -32.94 20.01
CA ASN A 580 -17.11 -33.76 21.07
C ASN A 580 -17.42 -35.18 20.60
N ILE A 581 -17.99 -35.36 19.41
CA ILE A 581 -18.25 -36.68 18.83
C ILE A 581 -16.95 -37.45 18.61
N ILE A 582 -15.91 -36.79 18.09
CA ILE A 582 -14.58 -37.40 17.95
C ILE A 582 -14.05 -37.85 19.30
N GLN A 583 -14.10 -36.99 20.34
CA GLN A 583 -13.68 -37.34 21.69
C GLN A 583 -14.47 -38.52 22.29
N GLN A 584 -15.79 -38.56 22.08
CA GLN A 584 -16.61 -39.69 22.50
C GLN A 584 -16.21 -40.98 21.79
N SER A 585 -15.92 -40.94 20.48
CA SER A 585 -15.41 -42.11 19.75
C SER A 585 -14.08 -42.62 20.32
N LEU A 586 -13.19 -41.72 20.77
CA LEU A 586 -11.94 -42.09 21.41
C LEU A 586 -12.17 -42.73 22.78
N PHE A 587 -13.14 -42.21 23.54
CA PHE A 587 -13.53 -42.80 24.82
C PHE A 587 -14.12 -44.20 24.64
N LYS A 588 -15.03 -44.38 23.68
CA LYS A 588 -15.59 -45.70 23.32
C LYS A 588 -14.49 -46.67 22.89
N GLN A 589 -13.52 -46.22 22.08
CA GLN A 589 -12.34 -47.01 21.70
C GLN A 589 -11.54 -47.45 22.93
N ASN A 590 -11.22 -46.52 23.84
CA ASN A 590 -10.47 -46.85 25.05
C ASN A 590 -11.22 -47.83 25.96
N ASN A 591 -12.55 -47.71 26.07
CA ASN A 591 -13.36 -48.67 26.83
C ASN A 591 -13.36 -50.04 26.18
N LEU A 592 -13.51 -50.12 24.85
CA LEU A 592 -13.41 -51.37 24.12
C LEU A 592 -12.03 -52.02 24.34
N PHE A 593 -10.95 -51.24 24.34
CA PHE A 593 -9.62 -51.75 24.64
C PHE A 593 -9.46 -52.22 26.10
N ARG A 594 -10.14 -51.60 27.06
CA ARG A 594 -10.17 -52.08 28.44
C ARG A 594 -10.94 -53.39 28.56
N GLU A 595 -12.08 -53.52 27.88
CA GLU A 595 -12.84 -54.77 27.80
C GLU A 595 -11.99 -55.91 27.23
N ILE A 596 -11.25 -55.65 26.14
CA ILE A 596 -10.28 -56.58 25.55
C ILE A 596 -9.20 -56.97 26.57
N ASN A 597 -8.65 -56.02 27.31
CA ASN A 597 -7.55 -56.27 28.26
C ASN A 597 -7.98 -56.93 29.58
N ASN A 598 -9.25 -56.81 29.98
CA ASN A 598 -9.77 -57.28 31.27
C ASN A 598 -10.41 -58.68 31.24
N GLY A 599 -10.24 -59.46 30.18
CA GLY A 599 -10.63 -60.88 30.18
C GLY A 599 -9.92 -61.64 31.30
N ASN A 600 -10.59 -61.82 32.45
CA ASN A 600 -10.19 -62.51 33.70
C ASN A 600 -8.67 -62.64 33.96
N ARG A 601 -8.03 -61.57 34.48
CA ARG A 601 -6.63 -61.60 34.98
C ARG A 601 -6.53 -61.31 36.49
N PRO A 602 -5.62 -61.94 37.25
CA PRO A 602 -5.38 -61.66 38.67
C PRO A 602 -4.95 -60.21 38.98
N ALA A 603 -5.38 -59.63 40.12
CA ALA A 603 -5.12 -58.23 40.49
C ALA A 603 -3.64 -57.81 40.54
N ALA A 604 -2.73 -58.73 40.89
CA ALA A 604 -1.28 -58.48 40.89
C ALA A 604 -0.75 -58.23 39.46
N ILE A 605 -1.28 -58.96 38.48
CA ILE A 605 -0.96 -58.81 37.06
C ILE A 605 -1.50 -57.47 36.55
N THR A 606 -2.72 -57.09 36.95
CA THR A 606 -3.33 -55.79 36.62
C THR A 606 -2.50 -54.59 37.13
N GLY A 607 -2.00 -54.64 38.36
CA GLY A 607 -1.16 -53.58 38.92
C GLY A 607 0.18 -53.40 38.18
N MET A 608 0.77 -54.51 37.72
CA MET A 608 2.01 -54.49 36.96
C MET A 608 1.82 -54.02 35.52
N VAL A 609 0.75 -54.46 34.84
CA VAL A 609 0.34 -53.92 33.53
C VAL A 609 0.18 -52.41 33.59
N GLN A 610 -0.49 -51.90 34.64
CA GLN A 610 -0.71 -50.47 34.79
C GLN A 610 0.59 -49.70 34.99
N ARG A 611 1.52 -50.23 35.81
CA ARG A 611 2.84 -49.62 36.02
C ARG A 611 3.63 -49.52 34.71
N LEU A 612 3.70 -50.62 33.96
CA LEU A 612 4.42 -50.65 32.68
C LEU A 612 3.80 -49.73 31.63
N ARG A 613 2.47 -49.61 31.57
CA ARG A 613 1.78 -48.65 30.69
C ARG A 613 2.12 -47.21 31.05
N VAL A 614 2.17 -46.88 32.35
CA VAL A 614 2.57 -45.53 32.81
C VAL A 614 4.01 -45.24 32.40
N ALA A 615 4.92 -46.21 32.54
CA ALA A 615 6.31 -46.07 32.09
C ALA A 615 6.44 -45.92 30.56
N ILE A 616 5.66 -46.67 29.77
CA ILE A 616 5.60 -46.52 28.31
C ILE A 616 5.12 -45.11 27.92
N ASN A 617 4.05 -44.62 28.56
CA ASN A 617 3.54 -43.28 28.30
C ASN A 617 4.56 -42.20 28.68
N ALA A 618 5.24 -42.36 29.83
CA ALA A 618 6.31 -41.46 30.23
C ALA A 618 7.45 -41.46 29.19
N ALA A 619 7.88 -42.63 28.72
CA ALA A 619 8.89 -42.75 27.67
C ALA A 619 8.47 -42.08 26.36
N ASP A 620 7.21 -42.25 25.93
CA ASP A 620 6.70 -41.63 24.71
C ASP A 620 6.58 -40.10 24.83
N GLU A 621 6.19 -39.59 25.99
CA GLU A 621 6.18 -38.14 26.26
C GLU A 621 7.59 -37.56 26.24
N ILE A 622 8.56 -38.26 26.84
CA ILE A 622 9.98 -37.89 26.81
C ILE A 622 10.49 -37.90 25.36
N LEU A 623 10.25 -38.97 24.61
CA LEU A 623 10.66 -39.08 23.20
C LEU A 623 10.00 -38.05 22.27
N LYS A 624 8.81 -37.54 22.60
CA LYS A 624 8.18 -36.44 21.87
C LYS A 624 8.80 -35.08 22.22
N THR A 625 9.18 -34.89 23.48
CA THR A 625 9.71 -33.62 24.00
C THR A 625 11.18 -33.44 23.62
N LEU A 626 11.96 -34.53 23.65
CA LEU A 626 13.41 -34.50 23.42
C LEU A 626 13.83 -33.83 22.10
N PRO A 627 13.27 -34.21 20.93
CA PRO A 627 13.69 -33.61 19.66
C PRO A 627 13.40 -32.11 19.60
N GLN A 628 12.32 -31.67 20.25
CA GLN A 628 11.94 -30.25 20.32
C GLN A 628 12.90 -29.47 21.21
N SER A 629 13.28 -30.03 22.36
CA SER A 629 14.28 -29.45 23.26
C SER A 629 15.66 -29.36 22.58
N ILE A 630 16.12 -30.43 21.92
CA ILE A 630 17.39 -30.43 21.18
C ILE A 630 17.39 -29.36 20.08
N GLN A 631 16.32 -29.29 19.29
CA GLN A 631 16.22 -28.30 18.21
C GLN A 631 16.22 -26.88 18.77
N PHE A 632 15.45 -26.64 19.84
CA PHE A 632 15.45 -25.34 20.53
C PHE A 632 16.84 -24.95 20.98
N HIS A 633 17.57 -25.85 21.66
CA HIS A 633 18.91 -25.54 22.16
C HIS A 633 19.93 -25.30 21.05
N ARG A 634 19.87 -26.04 19.94
CA ARG A 634 20.70 -25.75 18.75
C ARG A 634 20.42 -24.38 18.17
N ASP A 635 19.15 -24.02 18.03
CA ASP A 635 18.76 -22.72 17.49
C ASP A 635 19.09 -21.58 18.44
N ALA A 636 18.91 -21.80 19.75
CA ALA A 636 19.27 -20.87 20.81
C ALA A 636 20.78 -20.62 20.83
N LYS A 637 21.59 -21.68 20.75
CA LYS A 637 23.05 -21.59 20.70
C LYS A 637 23.52 -20.71 19.54
N ASN A 638 23.04 -20.96 18.32
CA ASN A 638 23.39 -20.18 17.14
C ASN A 638 23.02 -18.69 17.29
N LYS A 639 21.82 -18.39 17.79
CA LYS A 639 21.35 -17.02 17.97
C LYS A 639 22.11 -16.29 19.07
N ILE A 640 22.37 -16.98 20.18
CA ILE A 640 23.07 -16.41 21.34
C ILE A 640 24.55 -16.19 21.04
N ASP A 641 25.21 -17.10 20.31
CA ASP A 641 26.59 -16.89 19.86
C ASP A 641 26.68 -15.68 18.90
N SER A 642 25.71 -15.51 18.00
CA SER A 642 25.60 -14.32 17.16
C SER A 642 25.40 -13.04 18.01
N PHE A 643 24.46 -13.07 18.95
CA PHE A 643 24.19 -11.95 19.87
C PHE A 643 25.43 -11.60 20.71
N GLN A 644 26.14 -12.60 21.23
CA GLN A 644 27.39 -12.43 21.96
C GLN A 644 28.44 -11.71 21.10
N ASN A 645 28.63 -12.15 19.86
CA ASN A 645 29.58 -11.53 18.93
C ASN A 645 29.22 -10.06 18.65
N GLU A 646 27.94 -9.75 18.46
CA GLU A 646 27.48 -8.38 18.25
C GLU A 646 27.68 -7.50 19.50
N CYS A 647 27.44 -8.03 20.70
CA CYS A 647 27.73 -7.32 21.96
C CYS A 647 29.22 -7.02 22.13
N ILE A 648 30.10 -7.97 21.79
CA ILE A 648 31.56 -7.79 21.85
C ILE A 648 32.03 -6.77 20.80
N LYS A 649 31.50 -6.83 19.57
CA LYS A 649 31.79 -5.83 18.54
C LYS A 649 31.36 -4.43 18.98
N PHE A 650 30.15 -4.31 19.54
CA PHE A 650 29.66 -3.06 20.11
C PHE A 650 30.62 -2.54 21.19
N GLN A 651 30.99 -3.37 22.17
CA GLN A 651 31.95 -2.99 23.21
C GLN A 651 33.28 -2.50 22.61
N ASN A 652 33.83 -3.21 21.63
CA ASN A 652 35.09 -2.84 20.99
C ASN A 652 35.01 -1.51 20.24
N GLN A 653 33.95 -1.30 19.45
CA GLN A 653 33.72 -0.04 18.74
C GLN A 653 33.62 1.12 19.74
N ARG A 654 32.87 0.91 20.82
CA ARG A 654 32.69 1.89 21.87
C ARG A 654 34.00 2.19 22.61
N GLN A 655 34.84 1.19 22.86
CA GLN A 655 36.17 1.41 23.43
C GLN A 655 37.09 2.21 22.48
N GLN A 656 37.03 1.95 21.17
CA GLN A 656 37.81 2.73 20.19
C GLN A 656 37.36 4.20 20.11
N GLU A 657 36.05 4.44 20.11
CA GLU A 657 35.48 5.81 20.21
C GLU A 657 35.90 6.50 21.51
N ALA A 658 35.91 5.78 22.62
CA ALA A 658 36.35 6.30 23.90
C ALA A 658 37.84 6.70 23.86
N LEU A 659 38.70 5.82 23.32
CA LEU A 659 40.13 6.09 23.19
C LEU A 659 40.43 7.29 22.28
N SER A 660 39.73 7.43 21.16
CA SER A 660 39.91 8.57 20.26
C SER A 660 39.48 9.89 20.90
N MET A 661 38.38 9.87 21.67
CA MET A 661 37.89 11.03 22.41
C MET A 661 38.81 11.41 23.57
N VAL A 662 39.33 10.44 24.32
CA VAL A 662 40.33 10.71 25.37
C VAL A 662 41.58 11.34 24.75
N ARG A 663 42.08 10.82 23.63
CA ARG A 663 43.25 11.39 22.93
C ARG A 663 43.02 12.83 22.47
N SER A 664 41.84 13.17 21.97
CA SER A 664 41.54 14.55 21.54
C SER A 664 41.43 15.51 22.73
N ILE A 665 40.86 15.04 23.85
CA ILE A 665 40.77 15.80 25.09
C ILE A 665 42.18 16.06 25.66
N THR A 666 43.03 15.03 25.74
CA THR A 666 44.38 15.17 26.29
C THR A 666 45.32 15.92 25.35
N GLY A 667 45.17 15.75 24.03
CA GLY A 667 46.00 16.39 23.00
C GLY A 667 45.76 17.89 22.84
N ASN A 668 44.58 18.40 23.22
CA ASN A 668 44.26 19.83 23.21
C ASN A 668 44.70 20.57 24.49
N SER A 669 45.36 19.91 25.44
CA SER A 669 45.87 20.53 26.66
C SER A 669 47.26 21.17 26.42
N GLN A 670 47.31 22.28 25.67
CA GLN A 670 48.36 23.29 25.87
C GLN A 670 47.77 24.49 26.64
N PRO A 671 48.50 25.08 27.59
CA PRO A 671 47.97 26.12 28.46
C PRO A 671 47.78 27.43 27.69
N GLN A 672 46.56 27.73 27.26
CA GLN A 672 46.20 29.07 26.83
C GLN A 672 46.07 29.98 28.06
N GLN A 673 47.09 30.83 28.24
CA GLN A 673 47.03 32.03 29.07
C GLN A 673 45.83 32.88 28.63
N GLN A 674 44.95 33.22 29.58
CA GLN A 674 43.89 34.21 29.36
C GLN A 674 44.45 35.64 29.53
N PRO A 675 44.08 36.60 28.65
CA PRO A 675 44.30 38.01 28.90
C PRO A 675 43.09 38.67 29.62
N TYR A 676 43.43 39.40 30.68
CA TYR A 676 42.77 40.53 31.37
C TYR A 676 41.33 40.95 31.01
N SER A 677 40.50 41.19 32.04
CA SER A 677 40.36 42.51 32.71
C SER A 677 39.08 42.57 33.57
N TYR A 678 39.12 43.24 34.73
CA TYR A 678 38.42 44.51 34.98
C TYR A 678 38.80 45.05 36.36
N GLY A 679 39.06 46.37 36.39
CA GLY A 679 39.62 47.08 37.53
C GLY A 679 38.60 47.51 38.57
N THR A 680 39.13 47.80 39.75
CA THR A 680 38.49 48.59 40.80
C THR A 680 39.56 49.46 41.45
N ASN A 681 39.38 50.78 41.38
CA ASN A 681 39.78 51.73 42.41
C ASN A 681 39.11 53.08 42.07
N PRO A 682 38.78 53.94 43.06
CA PRO A 682 39.74 54.37 44.08
C PRO A 682 39.19 54.67 45.49
N MET A 683 40.06 54.60 46.51
CA MET A 683 40.31 55.68 47.50
C MET A 683 41.39 55.25 48.53
N PHE A 684 42.42 56.10 48.65
CA PHE A 684 43.46 56.17 49.70
C PHE A 684 42.95 57.00 50.92
N PRO A 685 43.73 57.33 52.00
CA PRO A 685 45.15 57.07 52.37
C PRO A 685 45.29 56.46 53.80
N SER A 686 46.43 56.14 54.43
CA SER A 686 47.74 56.79 54.69
C SER A 686 48.58 55.75 55.48
N LEU A 687 49.89 55.56 55.36
CA LEU A 687 51.05 56.46 55.53
C LEU A 687 52.26 55.82 54.81
#